data_AF-A0AAU6T238-F1
#
_entry.id   AF-A0AAU6T238-F1
#
_cell.length_a   1.000
_cell.length_b   1.000
_cell.length_c   1.000
_cell.angle_alpha   90.00
_cell.angle_beta   90.00
_cell.angle_gamma   90.00
#
_symmetry.space_group_name_H-M   'P 1'
#
loop_
_entity.id
_entity.type
_entity.pdbx_description
1 polymer ?
#
loop_
_entity_poly.entity_id
_entity_poly.type
_entity_poly.pdbx_seq_one_letter_code
_entity_poly.pdbx_strand_id
1 'polypeptide(L)'
;MPELYRNKIVEAFRDNAIRSVLLIDDEYLPFEKLVSAHTLFQEQLKPISDDPHAGIEKVETVYQAKLSQLRTMLEQASRSLMRSEIAKGFVSFFHNKKLVCDVEDGTEMLDRDKVRKSDLIVLDYYLQNTNVTANPAEFSLKLIDELSESKHMNIVVVYTKEDLDSVWFEVATTLRGSHENNEADFFSNQALTRAWQNNHTDWEDEWEHIGSKDIYDKFLKSEHDIAALTKNLQEVCDEKGLESPETKHVEWLLEQSIRVYNKNRCPISNFEIHGQRKKWLQAGDVFVVFCSKDTVDGDTVRDTSPEEVWALIQETLIDWYPSFYRVVTSEIQNQIEDANLSMEKVLSAGTTEQIAALWGVLRVEDSQRERASKELLNQLLTDVVDKIQNSSELLEFIKQTANSVDEQLPLFVSEKVDKPKYHNYLQKMVSAASKNLKVPTEQIDQKFRGHVVHAFNEQLSIEKELPDHISTGVVLKDVVEGSYYLCIAPSCNTVPNQTTGKVADRMKPHRPMRFIRMADVSNKLLDKLKVAHQSDVIFLTDENNRLALGVYESNDVPTIEQGVVVHHDTALIAKGETKDVQFLITNPATSLLEVKTRTFKLVAKLRPGFASRYQNYQIQYEARIGVDLVSANMK
;
A
#
# COMPACT_ATOMS: atom_id res chain seq x y z
N MET A 1 -4.01 -6.35 -23.09
CA MET A 1 -4.53 -6.96 -21.85
C MET A 1 -5.64 -7.93 -22.20
N PRO A 2 -5.57 -9.18 -21.71
CA PRO A 2 -6.60 -10.20 -21.92
C PRO A 2 -7.96 -9.78 -21.35
N GLU A 3 -9.04 -10.12 -22.06
CA GLU A 3 -10.42 -9.78 -21.67
C GLU A 3 -10.80 -10.37 -20.30
N LEU A 4 -10.42 -11.63 -20.06
CA LEU A 4 -10.70 -12.31 -18.78
C LEU A 4 -10.04 -11.60 -17.59
N TYR A 5 -8.87 -10.99 -17.77
CA TYR A 5 -8.21 -10.24 -16.69
C TYR A 5 -8.91 -8.91 -16.42
N ARG A 6 -9.44 -8.24 -17.46
CA ARG A 6 -10.27 -7.03 -17.31
C ARG A 6 -11.47 -7.30 -16.42
N ASN A 7 -12.16 -8.42 -16.66
CA ASN A 7 -13.31 -8.81 -15.87
C ASN A 7 -12.93 -9.06 -14.40
N LYS A 8 -11.77 -9.67 -14.13
CA LYS A 8 -11.29 -9.91 -12.76
C LYS A 8 -10.89 -8.63 -12.03
N ILE A 9 -10.37 -7.62 -12.72
CA ILE A 9 -10.12 -6.30 -12.14
C ILE A 9 -11.45 -5.66 -11.69
N VAL A 10 -12.44 -5.67 -12.59
CA VAL A 10 -13.75 -5.07 -12.33
C VAL A 10 -14.48 -5.81 -11.21
N GLU A 11 -14.41 -7.14 -11.20
CA GLU A 11 -14.97 -7.99 -10.14
C GLU A 11 -14.37 -7.62 -8.77
N ALA A 12 -13.05 -7.55 -8.66
CA ALA A 12 -12.37 -7.25 -7.39
C ALA A 12 -12.57 -5.82 -6.89
N PHE A 13 -12.43 -4.80 -7.75
CA PHE A 13 -12.40 -3.40 -7.32
C PHE A 13 -13.73 -2.66 -7.44
N ARG A 14 -14.71 -3.20 -8.16
CA ARG A 14 -16.02 -2.55 -8.35
C ARG A 14 -17.16 -3.42 -7.87
N ASP A 15 -17.28 -4.64 -8.39
CA ASP A 15 -18.49 -5.45 -8.18
C ASP A 15 -18.54 -6.09 -6.78
N ASN A 16 -17.39 -6.51 -6.23
CA ASN A 16 -17.29 -7.08 -4.87
C ASN A 16 -16.93 -6.03 -3.80
N ALA A 17 -16.17 -5.00 -4.17
CA ALA A 17 -15.67 -3.99 -3.24
C ALA A 17 -16.70 -2.89 -2.94
N ILE A 18 -17.46 -2.42 -3.92
CA ILE A 18 -18.39 -1.29 -3.69
C ILE A 18 -19.68 -1.84 -3.08
N ARG A 19 -19.95 -1.49 -1.82
CA ARG A 19 -21.20 -1.84 -1.11
C ARG A 19 -21.99 -0.62 -0.68
N SER A 20 -21.27 0.46 -0.42
CA SER A 20 -21.78 1.75 0.01
C SER A 20 -21.35 2.86 -0.96
N VAL A 21 -22.30 3.75 -1.25
CA VAL A 21 -22.11 4.91 -2.12
C VAL A 21 -22.52 6.17 -1.37
N LEU A 22 -21.66 7.18 -1.41
CA LEU A 22 -21.91 8.48 -0.83
C LEU A 22 -21.87 9.55 -1.92
N LEU A 23 -22.96 10.27 -2.11
CA LEU A 23 -23.05 11.41 -3.01
C LEU A 23 -22.90 12.70 -2.20
N ILE A 24 -21.88 13.50 -2.50
CA ILE A 24 -21.61 14.78 -1.84
C ILE A 24 -21.68 15.88 -2.88
N ASP A 25 -22.67 16.75 -2.78
CA ASP A 25 -22.89 17.89 -3.69
C ASP A 25 -23.65 18.97 -2.91
N ASP A 26 -23.15 20.20 -2.91
CA ASP A 26 -23.73 21.31 -2.15
C ASP A 26 -25.04 21.85 -2.78
N GLU A 27 -25.36 21.40 -3.99
CA GLU A 27 -26.61 21.69 -4.69
C GLU A 27 -27.71 20.65 -4.38
N TYR A 28 -27.38 19.52 -3.74
CA TYR A 28 -28.34 18.49 -3.33
C TYR A 28 -28.77 18.66 -1.87
N LEU A 29 -30.01 18.28 -1.56
CA LEU A 29 -30.55 18.33 -0.20
C LEU A 29 -30.59 16.92 0.40
N PRO A 30 -30.06 16.69 1.62
CA PRO A 30 -30.12 15.40 2.28
C PRO A 30 -31.58 15.06 2.63
N PHE A 31 -31.89 13.77 2.76
CA PHE A 31 -33.25 13.30 3.00
C PHE A 31 -33.88 13.93 4.25
N GLU A 32 -33.12 14.08 5.33
CA GLU A 32 -33.60 14.70 6.58
C GLU A 32 -34.01 16.16 6.39
N LYS A 33 -33.23 16.93 5.62
CA LYS A 33 -33.55 18.32 5.32
C LYS A 33 -34.72 18.43 4.35
N LEU A 34 -34.87 17.51 3.40
CA LEU A 34 -36.05 17.43 2.52
C LEU A 34 -37.34 17.20 3.32
N VAL A 35 -37.34 16.27 4.27
CA VAL A 35 -38.50 16.01 5.13
C VAL A 35 -38.81 17.23 6.00
N SER A 36 -37.79 17.84 6.59
CA SER A 36 -37.91 19.05 7.41
C SER A 36 -38.48 20.22 6.60
N ALA A 37 -37.94 20.48 5.41
CA ALA A 37 -38.38 21.54 4.50
C ALA A 37 -39.80 21.32 4.01
N HIS A 38 -40.18 20.08 3.67
CA HIS A 38 -41.55 19.74 3.28
C HIS A 38 -42.53 20.00 4.42
N THR A 39 -42.18 19.62 5.65
CA THR A 39 -43.01 19.84 6.84
C THR A 39 -43.19 21.34 7.10
N LEU A 40 -42.11 22.11 7.02
CA LEU A 40 -42.09 23.55 7.22
C LEU A 40 -42.87 24.30 6.12
N PHE A 41 -42.79 23.83 4.87
CA PHE A 41 -43.57 24.33 3.74
C PHE A 41 -45.08 24.07 3.94
N GLN A 42 -45.46 22.86 4.40
CA GLN A 42 -46.86 22.55 4.72
C GLN A 42 -47.40 23.39 5.89
N GLU A 43 -46.57 23.65 6.91
CA GLU A 43 -46.94 24.52 8.02
C GLU A 43 -47.11 25.98 7.61
N GLN A 44 -46.29 26.47 6.67
CA GLN A 44 -46.39 27.83 6.13
C GLN A 44 -47.53 28.01 5.11
N LEU A 45 -47.99 26.93 4.47
CA LEU A 45 -49.16 26.92 3.57
C LEU A 45 -50.50 26.96 4.31
N LYS A 46 -50.59 26.34 5.50
CA LYS A 46 -51.80 26.34 6.35
C LYS A 46 -52.41 27.74 6.59
N PRO A 47 -51.66 28.77 7.00
CA PRO A 47 -52.22 30.10 7.24
C PRO A 47 -52.64 30.85 5.95
N ILE A 48 -52.27 30.38 4.76
CA ILE A 48 -52.71 30.95 3.47
C ILE A 48 -54.03 30.32 3.01
N SER A 49 -54.28 29.06 3.37
CA SER A 49 -55.53 28.33 3.13
C SER A 49 -56.70 28.87 3.98
N ASP A 50 -56.41 29.36 5.19
CA ASP A 50 -57.41 29.52 6.25
C ASP A 50 -57.84 30.98 6.54
N ASP A 51 -57.54 31.96 5.68
CA ASP A 51 -57.98 33.35 5.88
C ASP A 51 -58.93 33.86 4.76
N PRO A 52 -60.26 33.74 4.92
CA PRO A 52 -61.22 34.15 3.90
C PRO A 52 -61.55 35.64 3.88
N HIS A 53 -61.05 36.49 4.78
CA HIS A 53 -61.62 37.83 4.97
C HIS A 53 -60.59 38.95 5.24
N ALA A 54 -60.12 39.61 4.17
CA ALA A 54 -59.59 40.98 4.25
C ALA A 54 -59.94 41.80 2.98
N GLY A 55 -60.42 43.03 3.19
CA GLY A 55 -61.08 43.89 2.19
C GLY A 55 -60.23 44.45 1.04
N ILE A 56 -60.93 44.82 -0.02
CA ILE A 56 -60.55 44.77 -1.44
C ILE A 56 -59.45 45.74 -1.94
N GLU A 57 -58.93 46.71 -1.18
CA GLU A 57 -57.96 47.70 -1.73
C GLU A 57 -56.52 47.64 -1.20
N LYS A 58 -56.23 46.89 -0.12
CA LYS A 58 -54.83 46.58 0.32
C LYS A 58 -54.37 45.17 -0.07
N VAL A 59 -55.24 44.44 -0.75
CA VAL A 59 -55.09 43.03 -1.09
C VAL A 59 -54.11 42.86 -2.25
N GLU A 60 -54.12 43.73 -3.25
CA GLU A 60 -53.35 43.51 -4.47
C GLU A 60 -51.83 43.59 -4.26
N THR A 61 -51.33 44.54 -3.49
CA THR A 61 -49.89 44.67 -3.18
C THR A 61 -49.38 43.61 -2.20
N VAL A 62 -50.19 43.23 -1.20
CA VAL A 62 -49.84 42.15 -0.26
C VAL A 62 -49.90 40.78 -0.93
N TYR A 63 -50.89 40.53 -1.80
CA TYR A 63 -50.97 39.31 -2.59
C TYR A 63 -49.89 39.27 -3.68
N GLN A 64 -49.52 40.37 -4.32
CA GLN A 64 -48.39 40.41 -5.26
C GLN A 64 -47.04 40.20 -4.56
N ALA A 65 -46.84 40.75 -3.36
CA ALA A 65 -45.65 40.49 -2.54
C ALA A 65 -45.60 39.02 -2.08
N LYS A 66 -46.73 38.44 -1.67
CA LYS A 66 -46.83 37.02 -1.33
C LYS A 66 -46.70 36.09 -2.55
N LEU A 67 -47.24 36.47 -3.71
CA LEU A 67 -47.11 35.74 -4.97
C LEU A 67 -45.70 35.81 -5.55
N SER A 68 -45.00 36.93 -5.38
CA SER A 68 -43.59 37.04 -5.75
C SER A 68 -42.72 36.23 -4.78
N GLN A 69 -42.97 36.27 -3.46
CA GLN A 69 -42.34 35.34 -2.52
C GLN A 69 -42.61 33.88 -2.88
N LEU A 70 -43.87 33.51 -3.17
CA LEU A 70 -44.23 32.16 -3.61
C LEU A 70 -43.57 31.80 -4.93
N ARG A 71 -43.47 32.71 -5.91
CA ARG A 71 -42.76 32.45 -7.18
C ARG A 71 -41.27 32.28 -6.97
N THR A 72 -40.62 33.10 -6.15
CA THR A 72 -39.20 32.93 -5.81
C THR A 72 -38.97 31.63 -5.05
N MET A 73 -39.86 31.28 -4.11
CA MET A 73 -39.82 29.99 -3.41
C MET A 73 -40.11 28.81 -4.33
N LEU A 74 -40.97 28.97 -5.32
CA LEU A 74 -41.33 27.92 -6.29
C LEU A 74 -40.28 27.78 -7.38
N GLU A 75 -39.56 28.85 -7.75
CA GLU A 75 -38.38 28.81 -8.60
C GLU A 75 -37.18 28.20 -7.86
N GLN A 76 -36.97 28.55 -6.59
CA GLN A 76 -35.97 27.90 -5.73
C GLN A 76 -36.30 26.42 -5.52
N ALA A 77 -37.55 26.11 -5.17
CA ALA A 77 -38.01 24.73 -5.01
C ALA A 77 -37.96 23.96 -6.34
N SER A 78 -38.28 24.58 -7.48
CA SER A 78 -38.19 23.95 -8.80
C SER A 78 -36.74 23.71 -9.24
N ARG A 79 -35.79 24.59 -8.92
CA ARG A 79 -34.36 24.35 -9.14
C ARG A 79 -33.84 23.24 -8.22
N SER A 80 -34.23 23.24 -6.94
CA SER A 80 -33.94 22.14 -6.01
C SER A 80 -34.61 20.83 -6.42
N LEU A 81 -35.82 20.86 -7.03
CA LEU A 81 -36.52 19.67 -7.53
C LEU A 81 -35.84 19.09 -8.77
N MET A 82 -35.49 19.94 -9.75
CA MET A 82 -34.81 19.52 -10.99
C MET A 82 -33.47 18.84 -10.70
N ARG A 83 -32.70 19.33 -9.71
CA ARG A 83 -31.43 18.73 -9.29
C ARG A 83 -31.63 17.51 -8.38
N SER A 84 -32.72 17.48 -7.61
CA SER A 84 -33.18 16.28 -6.91
C SER A 84 -33.54 15.13 -7.86
N GLU A 85 -33.89 15.38 -9.13
CA GLU A 85 -34.09 14.32 -10.13
C GLU A 85 -32.77 13.59 -10.50
N ILE A 86 -31.65 14.31 -10.59
CA ILE A 86 -30.33 13.71 -10.85
C ILE A 86 -29.91 12.85 -9.65
N ALA A 87 -29.94 13.42 -8.44
CA ALA A 87 -29.66 12.68 -7.21
C ALA A 87 -30.58 11.46 -7.05
N LYS A 88 -31.87 11.60 -7.38
CA LYS A 88 -32.83 10.49 -7.42
C LYS A 88 -32.47 9.45 -8.48
N GLY A 89 -31.94 9.87 -9.63
CA GLY A 89 -31.39 8.98 -10.67
C GLY A 89 -30.24 8.13 -10.13
N PHE A 90 -29.27 8.75 -9.47
CA PHE A 90 -28.16 8.06 -8.81
C PHE A 90 -28.64 7.08 -7.73
N VAL A 91 -29.49 7.55 -6.80
CA VAL A 91 -30.04 6.68 -5.74
C VAL A 91 -30.83 5.51 -6.31
N SER A 92 -31.68 5.76 -7.32
CA SER A 92 -32.48 4.69 -7.96
C SER A 92 -31.59 3.68 -8.68
N PHE A 93 -30.56 4.15 -9.39
CA PHE A 93 -29.61 3.29 -10.09
C PHE A 93 -28.85 2.38 -9.12
N PHE A 94 -28.30 2.92 -8.03
CA PHE A 94 -27.54 2.15 -7.05
C PHE A 94 -28.42 1.21 -6.22
N HIS A 95 -29.63 1.63 -5.86
CA HIS A 95 -30.61 0.74 -5.21
C HIS A 95 -31.02 -0.43 -6.12
N ASN A 96 -31.19 -0.20 -7.43
CA ASN A 96 -31.44 -1.28 -8.38
C ASN A 96 -30.28 -2.29 -8.45
N LYS A 97 -29.05 -1.84 -8.16
CA LYS A 97 -27.86 -2.70 -7.99
C LYS A 97 -27.70 -3.28 -6.58
N LYS A 98 -28.65 -3.03 -5.66
CA LYS A 98 -28.64 -3.45 -4.25
C LYS A 98 -27.51 -2.83 -3.42
N LEU A 99 -27.03 -1.64 -3.81
CA LEU A 99 -26.03 -0.87 -3.08
C LEU A 99 -26.72 0.16 -2.19
N VAL A 100 -26.12 0.44 -1.02
CA VAL A 100 -26.61 1.51 -0.13
C VAL A 100 -26.12 2.85 -0.69
N CYS A 101 -27.02 3.82 -0.89
CA CYS A 101 -26.67 5.13 -1.42
C CYS A 101 -27.21 6.25 -0.53
N ASP A 102 -26.30 7.06 0.02
CA ASP A 102 -26.62 8.23 0.83
C ASP A 102 -26.26 9.53 0.10
N VAL A 103 -26.95 10.63 0.43
CA VAL A 103 -26.75 11.96 -0.18
C VAL A 103 -26.52 13.00 0.93
N GLU A 104 -25.45 13.79 0.80
CA GLU A 104 -25.00 14.79 1.76
C GLU A 104 -24.77 16.15 1.06
N ASP A 105 -25.03 17.26 1.76
CA ASP A 105 -25.04 18.62 1.19
C ASP A 105 -23.82 19.48 1.50
N GLY A 106 -22.71 18.83 1.87
CA GLY A 106 -21.43 19.47 2.11
C GLY A 106 -20.61 18.78 3.20
N THR A 107 -19.38 19.24 3.41
CA THR A 107 -18.38 18.63 4.32
C THR A 107 -18.39 19.12 5.75
N GLU A 108 -19.11 20.20 6.08
CA GLU A 108 -19.06 20.80 7.42
C GLU A 108 -19.79 19.98 8.50
N MET A 109 -20.78 19.17 8.10
CA MET A 109 -21.56 18.28 8.99
C MET A 109 -21.33 16.79 8.70
N LEU A 110 -20.38 16.47 7.80
CA LEU A 110 -20.10 15.09 7.42
C LEU A 110 -19.48 14.33 8.61
N ASP A 111 -20.14 13.26 9.04
CA ASP A 111 -19.54 12.29 9.94
C ASP A 111 -18.32 11.69 9.23
N ARG A 112 -17.12 12.03 9.72
CA ARG A 112 -15.86 11.58 9.11
C ARG A 112 -15.77 10.07 9.06
N ASP A 113 -16.39 9.38 10.01
CA ASP A 113 -16.45 7.93 10.01
C ASP A 113 -17.33 7.40 8.88
N LYS A 114 -18.37 8.13 8.49
CA LYS A 114 -19.25 7.75 7.36
C LYS A 114 -18.52 7.89 6.02
N VAL A 115 -17.80 8.99 5.81
CA VAL A 115 -16.99 9.18 4.59
C VAL A 115 -15.91 8.09 4.49
N ARG A 116 -15.15 7.86 5.56
CA ARG A 116 -14.05 6.87 5.55
C ARG A 116 -14.52 5.44 5.33
N LYS A 117 -15.74 5.10 5.77
CA LYS A 117 -16.35 3.78 5.59
C LYS A 117 -17.08 3.63 4.25
N SER A 118 -17.15 4.68 3.44
CA SER A 118 -17.81 4.62 2.13
C SER A 118 -16.84 4.12 1.06
N ASP A 119 -17.26 3.11 0.30
CA ASP A 119 -16.40 2.48 -0.72
C ASP A 119 -16.30 3.35 -1.97
N LEU A 120 -17.44 3.92 -2.39
CA LEU A 120 -17.56 4.84 -3.52
C LEU A 120 -18.08 6.20 -3.05
N ILE A 121 -17.35 7.26 -3.40
CA ILE A 121 -17.74 8.65 -3.12
C ILE A 121 -17.89 9.39 -4.44
N VAL A 122 -19.09 9.86 -4.77
CA VAL A 122 -19.31 10.77 -5.89
C VAL A 122 -19.31 12.19 -5.33
N LEU A 123 -18.27 12.95 -5.69
CA LEU A 123 -17.92 14.22 -5.07
C LEU A 123 -18.02 15.35 -6.09
N ASP A 124 -18.85 16.35 -5.81
CA ASP A 124 -18.74 17.61 -6.53
C ASP A 124 -17.42 18.30 -6.20
N TYR A 125 -16.76 18.82 -7.22
CA TYR A 125 -15.46 19.45 -7.06
C TYR A 125 -15.54 20.77 -6.27
N TYR A 126 -16.65 21.49 -6.43
CA TYR A 126 -16.94 22.69 -5.64
C TYR A 126 -18.07 22.38 -4.67
N LEU A 127 -17.74 22.37 -3.38
CA LEU A 127 -18.69 22.08 -2.29
C LEU A 127 -19.16 23.33 -1.54
N GLN A 128 -18.71 24.51 -1.97
CA GLN A 128 -19.15 25.78 -1.40
C GLN A 128 -19.32 26.84 -2.47
N ASN A 129 -20.24 27.77 -2.20
CA ASN A 129 -20.47 28.95 -3.03
C ASN A 129 -19.19 29.79 -3.12
N THR A 130 -18.74 30.09 -4.34
CA THR A 130 -17.49 30.79 -4.72
C THR A 130 -17.26 32.15 -4.05
N ASN A 131 -18.22 32.65 -3.27
CA ASN A 131 -18.18 33.95 -2.60
C ASN A 131 -17.57 33.90 -1.18
N VAL A 132 -17.26 32.72 -0.62
CA VAL A 132 -16.84 32.56 0.79
C VAL A 132 -15.33 32.29 0.94
N THR A 133 -14.70 31.58 0.01
CA THR A 133 -13.28 31.16 0.11
C THR A 133 -12.47 31.61 -1.11
N ALA A 134 -11.16 31.80 -0.92
CA ALA A 134 -10.22 32.08 -2.02
C ALA A 134 -9.99 30.85 -2.92
N ASN A 135 -10.28 29.64 -2.42
CA ASN A 135 -10.23 28.39 -3.16
C ASN A 135 -11.59 27.64 -3.04
N PRO A 136 -12.43 27.62 -4.10
CA PRO A 136 -13.73 26.93 -4.07
C PRO A 136 -13.61 25.40 -3.97
N ALA A 137 -12.45 24.80 -4.28
CA ALA A 137 -12.19 23.37 -4.18
C ALA A 137 -11.53 22.93 -2.87
N GLU A 138 -11.34 23.85 -1.91
CA GLU A 138 -10.56 23.59 -0.69
C GLU A 138 -11.01 22.33 0.05
N PHE A 139 -12.32 22.17 0.23
CA PHE A 139 -12.91 21.04 0.94
C PHE A 139 -12.78 19.72 0.18
N SER A 140 -13.04 19.72 -1.13
CA SER A 140 -12.94 18.51 -1.95
C SER A 140 -11.50 18.00 -2.03
N LEU A 141 -10.54 18.92 -2.19
CA LEU A 141 -9.11 18.59 -2.17
C LEU A 141 -8.66 18.07 -0.80
N LYS A 142 -9.11 18.69 0.30
CA LYS A 142 -8.80 18.23 1.65
C LYS A 142 -9.42 16.86 1.95
N LEU A 143 -10.62 16.60 1.47
CA LEU A 143 -11.27 15.29 1.61
C LEU A 143 -10.47 14.20 0.90
N ILE A 144 -10.04 14.46 -0.34
CA ILE A 144 -9.23 13.53 -1.13
C ILE A 144 -7.88 13.26 -0.45
N ASP A 145 -7.24 14.30 0.11
CA ASP A 145 -6.01 14.19 0.88
C ASP A 145 -6.21 13.32 2.15
N GLU A 146 -7.24 13.59 2.95
CA GLU A 146 -7.57 12.80 4.15
C GLU A 146 -7.91 11.32 3.81
N LEU A 147 -8.47 11.05 2.63
CA LEU A 147 -8.74 9.70 2.14
C LEU A 147 -7.49 8.98 1.61
N SER A 148 -6.47 9.71 1.17
CA SER A 148 -5.20 9.09 0.72
C SER A 148 -4.44 8.37 1.85
N GLU A 149 -4.64 8.82 3.09
CA GLU A 149 -4.09 8.24 4.32
C GLU A 149 -5.06 7.26 5.03
N SER A 150 -6.19 6.96 4.39
CA SER A 150 -7.20 6.01 4.85
C SER A 150 -6.62 4.60 5.00
N LYS A 151 -7.22 3.76 5.86
CA LYS A 151 -6.86 2.33 5.95
C LYS A 151 -7.57 1.46 4.92
N HIS A 152 -8.61 2.00 4.30
CA HIS A 152 -9.44 1.31 3.32
C HIS A 152 -9.27 2.02 1.99
N MET A 153 -9.24 1.24 0.90
CA MET A 153 -9.12 1.85 -0.42
C MET A 153 -10.45 2.49 -0.82
N ASN A 154 -10.47 3.80 -1.06
CA ASN A 154 -11.68 4.53 -1.44
C ASN A 154 -11.66 4.90 -2.92
N ILE A 155 -12.77 4.67 -3.63
CA ILE A 155 -12.96 5.15 -5.01
C ILE A 155 -13.70 6.49 -4.95
N VAL A 156 -13.10 7.55 -5.48
CA VAL A 156 -13.68 8.89 -5.50
C VAL A 156 -13.93 9.31 -6.94
N VAL A 157 -15.18 9.59 -7.32
CA VAL A 157 -15.52 10.19 -8.60
C VAL A 157 -15.65 11.69 -8.40
N VAL A 158 -14.68 12.46 -8.92
CA VAL A 158 -14.79 13.92 -8.99
C VAL A 158 -15.70 14.27 -10.16
N TYR A 159 -16.91 14.72 -9.82
CA TYR A 159 -18.01 15.00 -10.74
C TYR A 159 -18.13 16.51 -10.94
N THR A 160 -17.62 17.06 -12.05
CA THR A 160 -17.45 18.52 -12.21
C THR A 160 -17.73 19.05 -13.62
N LYS A 161 -18.13 20.32 -13.74
CA LYS A 161 -18.23 21.02 -15.04
C LYS A 161 -16.93 21.71 -15.46
N GLU A 162 -15.95 21.75 -14.55
CA GLU A 162 -14.65 22.37 -14.81
C GLU A 162 -13.79 21.58 -15.80
N ASP A 163 -12.74 22.23 -16.32
CA ASP A 163 -11.77 21.55 -17.18
C ASP A 163 -11.05 20.45 -16.39
N LEU A 164 -11.33 19.19 -16.76
CA LEU A 164 -10.77 18.00 -16.13
C LEU A 164 -9.24 18.02 -16.08
N ASP A 165 -8.61 18.75 -16.99
CA ASP A 165 -7.17 18.92 -17.01
C ASP A 165 -6.65 19.69 -15.79
N SER A 166 -7.23 20.87 -15.52
CA SER A 166 -6.86 21.69 -14.37
C SER A 166 -7.14 20.94 -13.08
N VAL A 167 -8.33 20.35 -12.99
CA VAL A 167 -8.77 19.59 -11.81
C VAL A 167 -7.83 18.40 -11.54
N TRP A 168 -7.37 17.71 -12.59
CA TRP A 168 -6.39 16.63 -12.45
C TRP A 168 -5.06 17.11 -11.85
N PHE A 169 -4.52 18.24 -12.33
CA PHE A 169 -3.27 18.80 -11.78
C PHE A 169 -3.43 19.27 -10.33
N GLU A 170 -4.57 19.88 -9.99
CA GLU A 170 -4.87 20.34 -8.64
C GLU A 170 -4.98 19.18 -7.65
N VAL A 171 -5.66 18.10 -8.04
CA VAL A 171 -5.73 16.88 -7.22
C VAL A 171 -4.36 16.19 -7.11
N ALA A 172 -3.63 16.03 -8.22
CA ALA A 172 -2.31 15.38 -8.22
C ALA A 172 -1.29 16.15 -7.36
N THR A 173 -1.28 17.48 -7.44
CA THR A 173 -0.38 18.31 -6.63
C THR A 173 -0.78 18.37 -5.16
N THR A 174 -2.07 18.27 -4.85
CA THR A 174 -2.55 18.12 -3.46
C THR A 174 -2.03 16.81 -2.87
N LEU A 175 -2.19 15.69 -3.59
CA LEU A 175 -1.79 14.36 -3.14
C LEU A 175 -0.27 14.18 -3.02
N ARG A 176 0.53 14.78 -3.91
CA ARG A 176 2.00 14.78 -3.82
C ARG A 176 2.50 15.76 -2.76
N GLY A 177 1.82 16.89 -2.66
CA GLY A 177 2.34 18.10 -2.06
C GLY A 177 3.42 18.79 -2.90
N SER A 178 3.88 19.93 -2.40
CA SER A 178 4.95 20.74 -3.01
C SER A 178 5.94 21.22 -1.96
N HIS A 179 7.19 21.50 -2.34
CA HIS A 179 8.15 22.09 -1.42
C HIS A 179 7.70 23.50 -1.00
N GLU A 180 7.39 23.69 0.27
CA GLU A 180 7.13 25.03 0.84
C GLU A 180 8.40 25.78 1.24
N ASN A 181 9.54 25.07 1.26
CA ASN A 181 10.83 25.58 1.67
C ASN A 181 11.31 26.75 0.79
N ASN A 182 12.03 27.70 1.39
CA ASN A 182 12.66 28.79 0.64
C ASN A 182 13.80 28.24 -0.23
N GLU A 183 14.19 28.99 -1.27
CA GLU A 183 15.30 28.64 -2.19
C GLU A 183 16.57 28.17 -1.46
N ALA A 184 16.92 28.85 -0.36
CA ALA A 184 18.09 28.54 0.46
C ALA A 184 18.03 27.13 1.09
N ASP A 185 16.84 26.69 1.49
CA ASP A 185 16.61 25.39 2.12
C ASP A 185 16.54 24.27 1.07
N PHE A 186 15.94 24.54 -0.10
CA PHE A 186 15.86 23.59 -1.21
C PHE A 186 17.23 23.24 -1.79
N PHE A 187 18.06 24.25 -2.10
CA PHE A 187 19.36 24.01 -2.71
C PHE A 187 20.38 23.40 -1.74
N SER A 188 20.32 23.78 -0.45
CA SER A 188 21.28 23.39 0.62
C SER A 188 22.74 23.77 0.35
N ASN A 189 23.09 24.30 -0.83
CA ASN A 189 24.42 24.68 -1.27
C ASN A 189 24.44 26.17 -1.66
N GLN A 190 25.33 26.94 -1.01
CA GLN A 190 25.46 28.38 -1.24
C GLN A 190 25.86 28.75 -2.68
N ALA A 191 26.54 27.86 -3.43
CA ALA A 191 26.90 28.13 -4.82
C ALA A 191 25.66 28.13 -5.74
N LEU A 192 24.79 27.11 -5.60
CA LEU A 192 23.54 26.99 -6.35
C LEU A 192 22.59 28.14 -6.03
N THR A 193 22.43 28.48 -4.75
CA THR A 193 21.57 29.61 -4.36
C THR A 193 22.03 30.94 -4.98
N ARG A 194 23.36 31.17 -5.07
CA ARG A 194 23.89 32.39 -5.71
C ARG A 194 23.67 32.40 -7.23
N ALA A 195 23.85 31.26 -7.88
CA ALA A 195 23.61 31.13 -9.32
C ALA A 195 22.12 31.38 -9.66
N TRP A 196 21.21 30.84 -8.85
CA TRP A 196 19.77 31.11 -8.95
C TRP A 196 19.45 32.60 -8.77
N GLN A 197 19.94 33.23 -7.70
CA GLN A 197 19.65 34.64 -7.42
C GLN A 197 20.10 35.59 -8.55
N ASN A 198 21.17 35.25 -9.25
CA ASN A 198 21.70 36.07 -10.34
C ASN A 198 20.94 35.89 -11.67
N ASN A 199 20.37 34.70 -11.93
CA ASN A 199 19.90 34.31 -13.27
C ASN A 199 18.44 33.81 -13.32
N HIS A 200 17.71 33.76 -12.19
CA HIS A 200 16.37 33.16 -12.11
C HIS A 200 15.38 33.77 -13.11
N THR A 201 15.39 35.08 -13.34
CA THR A 201 14.49 35.74 -14.30
C THR A 201 14.67 35.20 -15.71
N ASP A 202 15.93 35.06 -16.14
CA ASP A 202 16.25 34.60 -17.49
C ASP A 202 15.90 33.11 -17.63
N TRP A 203 16.12 32.31 -16.59
CA TRP A 203 15.77 30.90 -16.59
C TRP A 203 14.26 30.65 -16.54
N GLU A 204 13.50 31.47 -15.80
CA GLU A 204 12.03 31.40 -15.74
C GLU A 204 11.41 31.73 -17.11
N ASP A 205 11.89 32.78 -17.77
CA ASP A 205 11.42 33.18 -19.11
C ASP A 205 11.65 32.07 -20.15
N GLU A 206 12.84 31.45 -20.16
CA GLU A 206 13.11 30.33 -21.06
C GLU A 206 12.31 29.07 -20.68
N TRP A 207 12.09 28.87 -19.39
CA TRP A 207 11.31 27.74 -18.89
C TRP A 207 9.84 27.84 -19.33
N GLU A 208 9.24 29.02 -19.44
CA GLU A 208 7.87 29.16 -19.98
C GLU A 208 7.72 28.62 -21.41
N HIS A 209 8.80 28.61 -22.20
CA HIS A 209 8.79 28.08 -23.57
C HIS A 209 9.00 26.56 -23.63
N ILE A 210 9.61 25.97 -22.60
CA ILE A 210 9.92 24.53 -22.53
C ILE A 210 8.88 23.78 -21.70
N GLY A 211 8.48 24.39 -20.58
CA GLY A 211 7.52 23.91 -19.61
C GLY A 211 6.18 23.62 -20.27
N SER A 212 5.77 22.36 -20.21
CA SER A 212 4.50 21.91 -20.75
C SER A 212 3.79 21.03 -19.75
N LYS A 213 2.46 20.98 -19.85
CA LYS A 213 1.64 20.11 -19.00
C LYS A 213 2.07 18.63 -19.10
N ASP A 214 2.61 18.18 -20.23
CA ASP A 214 3.11 16.81 -20.39
C ASP A 214 4.40 16.56 -19.59
N ILE A 215 5.25 17.56 -19.43
CA ILE A 215 6.43 17.49 -18.55
C ILE A 215 5.98 17.47 -17.08
N TYR A 216 5.02 18.32 -16.71
CA TYR A 216 4.50 18.38 -15.35
C TYR A 216 3.80 17.07 -14.95
N ASP A 217 3.04 16.44 -15.86
CA ASP A 217 2.44 15.12 -15.66
C ASP A 217 3.52 14.05 -15.34
N LYS A 218 4.57 13.97 -16.16
CA LYS A 218 5.71 13.06 -15.90
C LYS A 218 6.43 13.37 -14.60
N PHE A 219 6.54 14.65 -14.24
CA PHE A 219 7.16 15.07 -13.00
C PHE A 219 6.38 14.57 -11.79
N LEU A 220 5.06 14.77 -11.77
CA LEU A 220 4.18 14.32 -10.69
C LEU A 220 4.19 12.80 -10.49
N LYS A 221 4.37 12.04 -11.58
CA LYS A 221 4.47 10.57 -11.56
C LYS A 221 5.88 10.02 -11.30
N SER A 222 6.88 10.89 -11.13
CA SER A 222 8.29 10.49 -11.03
C SER A 222 8.82 9.74 -12.26
N GLU A 223 8.23 9.97 -13.45
CA GLU A 223 8.60 9.35 -14.74
C GLU A 223 9.44 10.29 -15.63
N HIS A 224 9.93 11.38 -15.06
CA HIS A 224 10.64 12.43 -15.79
C HIS A 224 12.16 12.18 -15.85
N ASP A 225 12.79 12.63 -16.93
CA ASP A 225 14.25 12.60 -17.08
C ASP A 225 14.80 14.01 -16.86
N ILE A 226 15.22 14.27 -15.62
CA ILE A 226 15.75 15.58 -15.21
C ILE A 226 17.02 15.91 -16.00
N ALA A 227 17.87 14.91 -16.29
CA ALA A 227 19.12 15.13 -17.02
C ALA A 227 18.86 15.58 -18.46
N ALA A 228 17.90 14.94 -19.15
CA ALA A 228 17.47 15.37 -20.48
C ALA A 228 16.85 16.77 -20.47
N LEU A 229 15.98 17.07 -19.51
CA LEU A 229 15.37 18.40 -19.36
C LEU A 229 16.42 19.49 -19.08
N THR A 230 17.40 19.18 -18.23
CA THR A 230 18.52 20.08 -17.92
C THR A 230 19.32 20.38 -19.18
N LYS A 231 19.63 19.37 -19.99
CA LYS A 231 20.36 19.56 -21.24
C LYS A 231 19.59 20.44 -22.22
N ASN A 232 18.28 20.22 -22.37
CA ASN A 232 17.45 21.05 -23.26
C ASN A 232 17.45 22.52 -22.83
N LEU A 233 17.34 22.79 -21.53
CA LEU A 233 17.38 24.16 -21.03
C LEU A 233 18.78 24.79 -21.19
N GLN A 234 19.85 24.03 -20.94
CA GLN A 234 21.23 24.47 -21.17
C GLN A 234 21.48 24.84 -22.64
N GLU A 235 21.01 24.03 -23.60
CA GLU A 235 21.15 24.32 -25.04
C GLU A 235 20.49 25.66 -25.42
N VAL A 236 19.29 25.92 -24.90
CA VAL A 236 18.57 27.18 -25.15
C VAL A 236 19.27 28.37 -24.49
N CYS A 237 19.77 28.21 -23.25
CA CYS A 237 20.52 29.25 -22.56
C CYS A 237 21.84 29.56 -23.29
N ASP A 238 22.56 28.53 -23.75
CA ASP A 238 23.84 28.67 -24.46
C ASP A 238 23.65 29.39 -25.81
N GLU A 239 22.56 29.11 -26.54
CA GLU A 239 22.22 29.80 -27.79
C GLU A 239 21.97 31.31 -27.59
N LYS A 240 21.47 31.68 -26.41
CA LYS A 240 21.19 33.08 -26.01
C LYS A 240 22.34 33.74 -25.25
N GLY A 241 23.43 33.01 -24.98
CA GLY A 241 24.59 33.50 -24.24
C GLY A 241 24.33 33.70 -22.73
N LEU A 242 23.34 33.01 -22.18
CA LEU A 242 22.99 33.01 -20.76
C LEU A 242 23.83 31.98 -19.98
N GLU A 243 23.89 32.12 -18.65
CA GLU A 243 24.57 31.14 -17.80
C GLU A 243 23.76 29.84 -17.75
N SER A 244 24.44 28.71 -17.91
CA SER A 244 23.82 27.39 -18.01
C SER A 244 23.32 26.89 -16.64
N PRO A 245 22.05 26.48 -16.48
CA PRO A 245 21.51 25.99 -15.21
C PRO A 245 22.00 24.57 -14.90
N GLU A 246 22.07 24.22 -13.61
CA GLU A 246 22.35 22.87 -13.11
C GLU A 246 21.05 22.06 -12.89
N THR A 247 21.17 20.74 -12.73
CA THR A 247 20.05 19.80 -12.53
C THR A 247 19.10 20.22 -11.42
N LYS A 248 19.63 20.70 -10.28
CA LYS A 248 18.81 21.19 -9.17
C LYS A 248 18.03 22.47 -9.47
N HIS A 249 18.53 23.34 -10.36
CA HIS A 249 17.78 24.54 -10.75
C HIS A 249 16.55 24.15 -11.60
N VAL A 250 16.69 23.12 -12.44
CA VAL A 250 15.57 22.59 -13.24
C VAL A 250 14.54 21.86 -12.37
N GLU A 251 14.99 21.10 -11.36
CA GLU A 251 14.09 20.54 -10.33
C GLU A 251 13.29 21.64 -9.62
N TRP A 252 13.94 22.76 -9.29
CA TRP A 252 13.26 23.89 -8.65
C TRP A 252 12.24 24.58 -9.57
N LEU A 253 12.57 24.79 -10.84
CA LEU A 253 11.64 25.33 -11.85
C LEU A 253 10.40 24.43 -12.01
N LEU A 254 10.60 23.10 -12.01
CA LEU A 254 9.51 22.13 -12.03
C LEU A 254 8.63 22.25 -10.80
N GLU A 255 9.22 22.35 -9.60
CA GLU A 255 8.49 22.56 -8.35
C GLU A 255 7.68 23.87 -8.35
N GLN A 256 8.24 24.98 -8.83
CA GLN A 256 7.49 26.24 -8.96
C GLN A 256 6.32 26.12 -9.94
N SER A 257 6.54 25.43 -11.07
CA SER A 257 5.52 25.25 -12.09
C SER A 257 4.32 24.45 -11.58
N ILE A 258 4.55 23.41 -10.78
CA ILE A 258 3.46 22.62 -10.19
C ILE A 258 2.82 23.29 -8.97
N ARG A 259 3.56 24.15 -8.24
CA ARG A 259 3.10 24.82 -7.02
C ARG A 259 1.83 25.65 -7.23
N VAL A 260 1.66 26.21 -8.43
CA VAL A 260 0.47 26.99 -8.82
C VAL A 260 -0.81 26.16 -8.69
N TYR A 261 -0.73 24.83 -8.89
CA TYR A 261 -1.87 23.93 -8.79
C TYR A 261 -2.12 23.41 -7.36
N ASN A 262 -1.15 23.50 -6.45
CA ASN A 262 -1.32 23.12 -5.05
C ASN A 262 -2.07 24.22 -4.26
N LYS A 263 -3.35 24.39 -4.56
CA LYS A 263 -4.18 25.46 -3.99
C LYS A 263 -4.33 25.36 -2.46
N ASN A 264 -4.26 24.14 -1.92
CA ASN A 264 -4.36 23.88 -0.47
C ASN A 264 -3.02 23.96 0.27
N ARG A 265 -1.90 24.15 -0.45
CA ARG A 265 -0.56 24.20 0.13
C ARG A 265 -0.23 22.95 0.96
N CYS A 266 -0.59 21.78 0.46
CA CYS A 266 -0.28 20.53 1.14
C CYS A 266 1.25 20.29 1.14
N PRO A 267 1.82 19.84 2.27
CA PRO A 267 3.24 19.49 2.35
C PRO A 267 3.53 18.23 1.55
N ILE A 268 4.80 17.99 1.22
CA ILE A 268 5.20 16.81 0.45
C ILE A 268 4.86 15.53 1.21
N SER A 269 4.14 14.66 0.50
CA SER A 269 3.79 13.32 0.94
C SER A 269 4.82 12.29 0.44
N ASN A 270 4.75 11.07 0.99
CA ASN A 270 5.59 9.95 0.54
C ASN A 270 4.88 9.09 -0.53
N PHE A 271 3.77 9.56 -1.09
CA PHE A 271 2.97 8.76 -2.01
C PHE A 271 3.52 8.84 -3.43
N GLU A 272 3.67 7.68 -4.07
CA GLU A 272 3.85 7.61 -5.51
C GLU A 272 2.50 7.85 -6.20
N ILE A 273 2.49 8.77 -7.16
CA ILE A 273 1.30 9.08 -7.95
C ILE A 273 1.32 8.29 -9.24
N HIS A 274 0.22 7.60 -9.51
CA HIS A 274 -0.05 6.99 -10.81
C HIS A 274 -1.32 7.60 -11.40
N GLY A 275 -1.44 7.63 -12.72
CA GLY A 275 -2.68 8.12 -13.34
C GLY A 275 -2.62 8.32 -14.84
N GLN A 276 -3.77 8.65 -15.40
CA GLN A 276 -3.89 9.14 -16.76
C GLN A 276 -4.58 10.50 -16.74
N ARG A 277 -3.93 11.50 -17.34
CA ARG A 277 -4.41 12.88 -17.44
C ARG A 277 -5.87 12.92 -17.92
N LYS A 278 -6.70 13.71 -17.24
CA LYS A 278 -8.17 13.85 -17.45
C LYS A 278 -9.03 12.62 -17.14
N LYS A 279 -8.46 11.49 -16.76
CA LYS A 279 -9.23 10.25 -16.53
C LYS A 279 -9.21 9.79 -15.08
N TRP A 280 -8.02 9.51 -14.54
CA TRP A 280 -7.91 8.95 -13.20
C TRP A 280 -6.54 9.22 -12.55
N LEU A 281 -6.50 9.09 -11.23
CA LEU A 281 -5.31 9.16 -10.37
C LEU A 281 -5.38 8.09 -9.29
N GLN A 282 -4.24 7.56 -8.86
CA GLN A 282 -4.10 6.72 -7.68
C GLN A 282 -2.88 7.17 -6.89
N ALA A 283 -3.10 7.48 -5.61
CA ALA A 283 -2.04 7.81 -4.66
C ALA A 283 -2.46 7.28 -3.29
N GLY A 284 -1.55 6.64 -2.56
CA GLY A 284 -1.90 5.98 -1.29
C GLY A 284 -3.09 5.03 -1.46
N ASP A 285 -4.06 5.15 -0.55
CA ASP A 285 -5.28 4.33 -0.53
C ASP A 285 -6.49 5.02 -1.20
N VAL A 286 -6.29 6.04 -2.05
CA VAL A 286 -7.38 6.66 -2.84
C VAL A 286 -7.22 6.43 -4.35
N PHE A 287 -8.33 6.08 -5.01
CA PHE A 287 -8.45 6.01 -6.47
C PHE A 287 -9.45 7.04 -6.97
N VAL A 288 -8.97 8.08 -7.63
CA VAL A 288 -9.77 9.21 -8.09
C VAL A 288 -10.09 9.05 -9.58
N VAL A 289 -11.36 9.18 -9.94
CA VAL A 289 -11.89 9.16 -11.31
C VAL A 289 -12.43 10.56 -11.62
N PHE A 290 -12.05 11.12 -12.76
CA PHE A 290 -12.49 12.45 -13.20
C PHE A 290 -13.63 12.30 -14.20
N CYS A 291 -14.78 12.86 -13.87
CA CYS A 291 -15.99 12.80 -14.69
C CYS A 291 -16.53 14.20 -14.94
N SER A 292 -16.78 14.53 -16.20
CA SER A 292 -17.50 15.77 -16.52
C SER A 292 -18.99 15.60 -16.18
N LYS A 293 -19.64 16.63 -15.62
CA LYS A 293 -21.10 16.65 -15.47
C LYS A 293 -21.80 16.78 -16.82
N ASP A 294 -21.13 17.30 -17.85
CA ASP A 294 -21.70 17.55 -19.16
C ASP A 294 -21.22 16.49 -20.17
N THR A 295 -22.17 15.78 -20.78
CA THR A 295 -21.93 14.85 -21.88
C THR A 295 -22.52 15.42 -23.17
N VAL A 296 -21.72 15.42 -24.24
CA VAL A 296 -22.14 15.89 -25.57
C VAL A 296 -22.76 14.74 -26.34
N ASP A 297 -24.05 14.84 -26.64
CA ASP A 297 -24.78 13.88 -27.48
C ASP A 297 -25.26 14.61 -28.74
N GLY A 298 -24.49 14.51 -29.82
CA GLY A 298 -24.70 15.28 -31.04
C GLY A 298 -24.51 16.79 -30.83
N ASP A 299 -25.53 17.59 -31.13
CA ASP A 299 -25.56 19.05 -30.92
C ASP A 299 -26.16 19.45 -29.55
N THR A 300 -26.54 18.47 -28.71
CA THR A 300 -27.15 18.72 -27.40
C THR A 300 -26.24 18.33 -26.25
N VAL A 301 -26.07 19.23 -25.29
CA VAL A 301 -25.37 18.95 -24.03
C VAL A 301 -26.40 18.46 -23.02
N ARG A 302 -26.16 17.28 -22.45
CA ARG A 302 -26.98 16.71 -21.37
C ARG A 302 -26.11 16.39 -20.16
N ASP A 303 -26.74 16.26 -19.00
CA ASP A 303 -26.03 15.79 -17.82
C ASP A 303 -25.63 14.31 -18.00
N THR A 304 -24.45 13.98 -17.47
CA THR A 304 -23.89 12.62 -17.47
C THR A 304 -24.74 11.69 -16.59
N SER A 305 -25.08 10.51 -17.10
CA SER A 305 -25.95 9.57 -16.40
C SER A 305 -25.20 8.72 -15.36
N PRO A 306 -25.89 8.16 -14.35
CA PRO A 306 -25.27 7.23 -13.39
C PRO A 306 -24.65 6.00 -14.06
N GLU A 307 -25.24 5.51 -15.16
CA GLU A 307 -24.70 4.41 -15.95
C GLU A 307 -23.37 4.77 -16.61
N GLU A 308 -23.24 6.02 -17.09
CA GLU A 308 -22.00 6.52 -17.70
C GLU A 308 -20.89 6.66 -16.65
N VAL A 309 -21.23 7.16 -15.45
CA VAL A 309 -20.29 7.19 -14.32
C VAL A 309 -19.84 5.77 -13.97
N TRP A 310 -20.77 4.81 -13.88
CA TRP A 310 -20.45 3.41 -13.57
C TRP A 310 -19.60 2.74 -14.64
N ALA A 311 -19.84 3.05 -15.92
CA ALA A 311 -19.04 2.59 -17.05
C ALA A 311 -17.64 3.21 -17.05
N LEU A 312 -17.54 4.51 -16.72
CA LEU A 312 -16.28 5.23 -16.62
C LEU A 312 -15.39 4.66 -15.51
N ILE A 313 -15.95 4.34 -14.35
CA ILE A 313 -15.21 3.63 -13.28
C ILE A 313 -14.62 2.31 -13.81
N GLN A 314 -15.40 1.54 -14.57
CA GLN A 314 -14.88 0.30 -15.18
C GLN A 314 -13.79 0.57 -16.21
N GLU A 315 -13.94 1.58 -17.07
CA GLU A 315 -12.91 1.94 -18.05
C GLU A 315 -11.60 2.33 -17.36
N THR A 316 -11.66 3.18 -16.32
CA THR A 316 -10.47 3.68 -15.62
C THR A 316 -9.78 2.60 -14.78
N LEU A 317 -10.54 1.71 -14.12
CA LEU A 317 -9.97 0.55 -13.43
C LEU A 317 -9.25 -0.40 -14.40
N ILE A 318 -9.81 -0.59 -15.61
CA ILE A 318 -9.17 -1.38 -16.66
C ILE A 318 -7.91 -0.68 -17.18
N ASP A 319 -7.93 0.64 -17.36
CA ASP A 319 -6.76 1.40 -17.82
C ASP A 319 -5.61 1.38 -16.79
N TRP A 320 -5.95 1.49 -15.50
CA TRP A 320 -5.00 1.37 -14.38
C TRP A 320 -4.17 0.08 -14.44
N TYR A 321 -4.79 -1.03 -14.84
CA TYR A 321 -4.16 -2.34 -14.95
C TYR A 321 -3.39 -2.75 -13.67
N PRO A 322 -4.09 -2.90 -12.53
CA PRO A 322 -3.45 -3.31 -11.29
C PRO A 322 -2.80 -4.68 -11.43
N SER A 323 -1.68 -4.86 -10.73
CA SER A 323 -0.96 -6.14 -10.74
C SER A 323 -1.80 -7.26 -10.14
N PHE A 324 -1.47 -8.50 -10.49
CA PHE A 324 -2.10 -9.71 -9.96
C PHE A 324 -2.11 -9.68 -8.42
N TYR A 325 -1.01 -9.23 -7.82
CA TYR A 325 -0.89 -9.11 -6.38
C TYR A 325 -1.91 -8.13 -5.80
N ARG A 326 -2.12 -6.96 -6.44
CA ARG A 326 -3.13 -5.98 -5.99
C ARG A 326 -4.56 -6.52 -6.16
N VAL A 327 -4.87 -7.14 -7.29
CA VAL A 327 -6.20 -7.76 -7.54
C VAL A 327 -6.52 -8.83 -6.49
N VAL A 328 -5.57 -9.73 -6.22
CA VAL A 328 -5.76 -10.78 -5.20
C VAL A 328 -5.85 -10.19 -3.79
N THR A 329 -5.04 -9.19 -3.45
CA THR A 329 -5.09 -8.56 -2.13
C THR A 329 -6.43 -7.85 -1.89
N SER A 330 -6.95 -7.16 -2.90
CA SER A 330 -8.28 -6.54 -2.85
C SER A 330 -9.38 -7.58 -2.66
N GLU A 331 -9.34 -8.70 -3.39
CA GLU A 331 -10.34 -9.76 -3.17
C GLU A 331 -10.21 -10.41 -1.79
N ILE A 332 -9.01 -10.57 -1.24
CA ILE A 332 -8.82 -11.03 0.15
C ILE A 332 -9.45 -10.03 1.13
N GLN A 333 -9.27 -8.73 0.92
CA GLN A 333 -9.90 -7.69 1.75
C GLN A 333 -11.42 -7.76 1.65
N ASN A 334 -11.98 -7.84 0.44
CA ASN A 334 -13.41 -8.00 0.21
C ASN A 334 -13.96 -9.21 0.96
N GLN A 335 -13.27 -10.34 0.93
CA GLN A 335 -13.67 -11.55 1.65
C GLN A 335 -13.57 -11.39 3.18
N ILE A 336 -12.58 -10.66 3.69
CA ILE A 336 -12.47 -10.31 5.12
C ILE A 336 -13.58 -9.36 5.55
N GLU A 337 -14.07 -8.51 4.64
CA GLU A 337 -15.17 -7.57 4.91
C GLU A 337 -16.56 -8.22 4.69
N ASP A 338 -16.70 -9.13 3.72
CA ASP A 338 -17.93 -9.91 3.44
C ASP A 338 -18.16 -10.97 4.49
N ALA A 339 -17.12 -11.75 4.77
CA ALA A 339 -17.07 -12.51 5.99
C ALA A 339 -16.80 -11.49 7.09
N ASN A 340 -17.84 -10.77 7.52
CA ASN A 340 -18.02 -10.32 8.90
C ASN A 340 -17.52 -11.46 9.75
N LEU A 341 -16.21 -11.46 10.08
CA LEU A 341 -15.44 -12.69 10.30
C LEU A 341 -16.28 -13.48 11.24
N SER A 342 -16.91 -14.55 10.72
CA SER A 342 -18.04 -15.16 11.42
C SER A 342 -17.42 -15.88 12.61
N MET A 343 -17.20 -15.04 13.61
CA MET A 343 -16.97 -15.31 15.00
C MET A 343 -18.21 -16.00 15.51
N GLU A 344 -19.24 -16.25 14.71
CA GLU A 344 -20.26 -17.26 14.93
C GLU A 344 -19.67 -18.53 15.56
N LYS A 345 -18.52 -19.06 15.13
CA LYS A 345 -17.87 -20.18 15.85
C LYS A 345 -17.33 -19.82 17.25
N VAL A 346 -16.78 -18.62 17.41
CA VAL A 346 -16.22 -18.08 18.67
C VAL A 346 -17.33 -17.67 19.66
N LEU A 347 -18.44 -17.14 19.15
CA LEU A 347 -19.64 -16.68 19.84
C LEU A 347 -20.59 -17.85 20.11
N SER A 348 -20.54 -18.90 19.28
CA SER A 348 -21.17 -20.20 19.56
C SER A 348 -20.32 -21.10 20.46
N ALA A 349 -19.14 -20.66 20.88
CA ALA A 349 -18.33 -21.43 21.82
C ALA A 349 -19.12 -21.65 23.11
N GLY A 350 -19.11 -22.87 23.63
CA GLY A 350 -19.82 -23.21 24.85
C GLY A 350 -19.30 -22.42 26.06
N THR A 351 -20.07 -22.43 27.14
CA THR A 351 -19.70 -21.73 28.38
C THR A 351 -18.32 -22.17 28.90
N THR A 352 -17.95 -23.44 28.72
CA THR A 352 -16.68 -23.99 29.18
C THR A 352 -15.49 -23.42 28.40
N GLU A 353 -15.61 -23.31 27.08
CA GLU A 353 -14.57 -22.78 26.20
C GLU A 353 -14.33 -21.28 26.47
N GLN A 354 -15.42 -20.53 26.66
CA GLN A 354 -15.32 -19.11 27.04
C GLN A 354 -14.65 -18.92 28.40
N ILE A 355 -14.99 -19.75 29.40
CA ILE A 355 -14.32 -19.77 30.70
C ILE A 355 -12.85 -20.15 30.56
N ALA A 356 -12.51 -21.13 29.73
CA ALA A 356 -11.13 -21.58 29.52
C ALA A 356 -10.27 -20.47 28.88
N ALA A 357 -10.82 -19.73 27.91
CA ALA A 357 -10.16 -18.58 27.30
C ALA A 357 -9.86 -17.49 28.34
N LEU A 358 -10.86 -17.13 29.16
CA LEU A 358 -10.68 -16.14 30.23
C LEU A 358 -9.69 -16.62 31.30
N TRP A 359 -9.79 -17.87 31.72
CA TRP A 359 -8.87 -18.48 32.69
C TRP A 359 -7.43 -18.53 32.15
N GLY A 360 -7.24 -18.80 30.85
CA GLY A 360 -5.95 -18.79 30.19
C GLY A 360 -5.19 -17.46 30.35
N VAL A 361 -5.93 -16.34 30.38
CA VAL A 361 -5.39 -14.99 30.62
C VAL A 361 -5.26 -14.68 32.12
N LEU A 362 -6.29 -14.99 32.92
CA LEU A 362 -6.30 -14.63 34.35
C LEU A 362 -5.34 -15.44 35.22
N ARG A 363 -4.91 -16.62 34.76
CA ARG A 363 -4.01 -17.51 35.52
C ARG A 363 -2.57 -16.99 35.67
N VAL A 364 -2.15 -16.03 34.85
CA VAL A 364 -0.79 -15.46 34.89
C VAL A 364 -0.73 -14.17 35.71
N GLU A 365 0.47 -13.78 36.14
CA GLU A 365 0.70 -12.50 36.82
C GLU A 365 0.29 -11.32 35.94
N ASP A 366 -0.12 -10.21 36.58
CA ASP A 366 -0.68 -9.03 35.89
C ASP A 366 0.28 -8.48 34.81
N SER A 367 1.58 -8.47 35.10
CA SER A 367 2.65 -8.05 34.19
C SER A 367 2.76 -8.92 32.92
N GLN A 368 2.22 -10.14 32.92
CA GLN A 368 2.28 -11.08 31.79
C GLN A 368 0.94 -11.23 31.06
N ARG A 369 -0.14 -10.62 31.56
CA ARG A 369 -1.48 -10.76 30.97
C ARG A 369 -1.55 -10.25 29.54
N GLU A 370 -0.81 -9.19 29.19
CA GLU A 370 -0.76 -8.70 27.81
C GLU A 370 -0.23 -9.78 26.85
N ARG A 371 0.82 -10.51 27.26
CA ARG A 371 1.37 -11.61 26.48
C ARG A 371 0.38 -12.76 26.35
N ALA A 372 -0.28 -13.15 27.44
CA ALA A 372 -1.31 -14.20 27.40
C ALA A 372 -2.51 -13.81 26.51
N SER A 373 -2.93 -12.54 26.55
CA SER A 373 -3.96 -11.99 25.66
C SER A 373 -3.54 -12.05 24.19
N LYS A 374 -2.28 -11.74 23.87
CA LYS A 374 -1.73 -11.90 22.51
C LYS A 374 -1.77 -13.36 22.04
N GLU A 375 -1.45 -14.32 22.92
CA GLU A 375 -1.53 -15.75 22.59
C GLU A 375 -2.97 -16.20 22.29
N LEU A 376 -3.95 -15.77 23.09
CA LEU A 376 -5.37 -16.04 22.83
C LEU A 376 -5.82 -15.43 21.50
N LEU A 377 -5.45 -14.17 21.25
CA LEU A 377 -5.79 -13.49 19.99
C LEU A 377 -5.20 -14.24 18.79
N ASN A 378 -3.95 -14.69 18.88
CA ASN A 378 -3.30 -15.47 17.81
C ASN A 378 -4.05 -16.78 17.53
N GLN A 379 -4.57 -17.46 18.55
CA GLN A 379 -5.39 -18.66 18.36
C GLN A 379 -6.68 -18.35 17.61
N LEU A 380 -7.42 -17.32 18.04
CA LEU A 380 -8.67 -16.90 17.38
C LEU A 380 -8.43 -16.45 15.93
N LEU A 381 -7.32 -15.74 15.67
CA LEU A 381 -6.94 -15.32 14.33
C LEU A 381 -6.50 -16.50 13.45
N THR A 382 -5.95 -17.57 14.03
CA THR A 382 -5.57 -18.77 13.27
C THR A 382 -6.80 -19.42 12.64
N ASP A 383 -7.91 -19.53 13.37
CA ASP A 383 -9.17 -20.07 12.83
C ASP A 383 -9.71 -19.22 11.67
N VAL A 384 -9.57 -17.89 11.76
CA VAL A 384 -9.92 -16.96 10.69
C VAL A 384 -9.05 -17.18 9.46
N VAL A 385 -7.73 -17.24 9.65
CA VAL A 385 -6.77 -17.47 8.58
C VAL A 385 -7.03 -18.81 7.90
N ASP A 386 -7.30 -19.86 8.67
CA ASP A 386 -7.62 -21.19 8.15
C ASP A 386 -8.90 -21.17 7.29
N LYS A 387 -9.93 -20.41 7.69
CA LYS A 387 -11.15 -20.26 6.89
C LYS A 387 -10.87 -19.57 5.56
N ILE A 388 -10.08 -18.50 5.56
CA ILE A 388 -9.71 -17.77 4.34
C ILE A 388 -8.86 -18.66 3.42
N GLN A 389 -7.87 -19.38 3.97
CA GLN A 389 -6.99 -20.28 3.21
C GLN A 389 -7.75 -21.43 2.53
N ASN A 390 -8.84 -21.90 3.15
CA ASN A 390 -9.65 -23.01 2.65
C ASN A 390 -10.91 -22.56 1.88
N SER A 391 -11.09 -21.25 1.63
CA SER A 391 -12.21 -20.75 0.84
C SER A 391 -12.08 -21.20 -0.61
N SER A 392 -13.00 -22.07 -1.07
CA SER A 392 -13.00 -22.56 -2.46
C SER A 392 -13.24 -21.44 -3.47
N GLU A 393 -14.05 -20.45 -3.11
CA GLU A 393 -14.35 -19.29 -3.95
C GLU A 393 -13.11 -18.44 -4.17
N LEU A 394 -12.39 -18.10 -3.09
CA LEU A 394 -11.15 -17.32 -3.18
C LEU A 394 -10.04 -18.09 -3.92
N LEU A 395 -9.88 -19.38 -3.65
CA LEU A 395 -8.88 -20.21 -4.34
C LEU A 395 -9.17 -20.29 -5.85
N GLU A 396 -10.42 -20.45 -6.24
CA GLU A 396 -10.81 -20.48 -7.64
C GLU A 396 -10.67 -19.09 -8.28
N PHE A 397 -10.99 -18.00 -7.57
CA PHE A 397 -10.73 -16.63 -8.03
C PHE A 397 -9.24 -16.41 -8.31
N ILE A 398 -8.36 -16.72 -7.35
CA ILE A 398 -6.89 -16.57 -7.50
C ILE A 398 -6.39 -17.35 -8.71
N LYS A 399 -6.83 -18.61 -8.86
CA LYS A 399 -6.47 -19.46 -9.98
C LYS A 399 -6.94 -18.89 -11.32
N GLN A 400 -8.19 -18.43 -11.40
CA GLN A 400 -8.74 -17.84 -12.61
C GLN A 400 -8.03 -16.54 -12.98
N THR A 401 -7.75 -15.68 -12.00
CA THR A 401 -7.00 -14.43 -12.18
C THR A 401 -5.57 -14.69 -12.66
N ALA A 402 -4.90 -15.70 -12.10
CA ALA A 402 -3.56 -16.09 -12.57
C ALA A 402 -3.59 -16.61 -14.02
N ASN A 403 -4.61 -17.41 -14.36
CA ASN A 403 -4.77 -17.96 -15.70
C ASN A 403 -5.21 -16.92 -16.74
N SER A 404 -5.75 -15.78 -16.31
CA SER A 404 -6.19 -14.72 -17.22
C SER A 404 -5.12 -13.67 -17.52
N VAL A 405 -3.96 -13.69 -16.84
CA VAL A 405 -2.86 -12.75 -17.05
C VAL A 405 -2.34 -12.73 -18.50
N ASP A 406 -2.37 -13.88 -19.18
CA ASP A 406 -1.94 -14.03 -20.57
C ASP A 406 -2.87 -15.01 -21.31
N GLU A 407 -3.26 -14.69 -22.54
CA GLU A 407 -4.09 -15.57 -23.39
C GLU A 407 -3.31 -16.80 -23.87
N GLN A 408 -1.98 -16.74 -23.91
CA GLN A 408 -1.10 -17.78 -24.44
C GLN A 408 -0.20 -18.38 -23.36
N LEU A 409 -0.79 -18.83 -22.26
CA LEU A 409 -0.03 -19.53 -21.22
C LEU A 409 0.53 -20.86 -21.76
N PRO A 410 1.82 -21.16 -21.51
CA PRO A 410 2.40 -22.43 -21.96
C PRO A 410 1.78 -23.60 -21.18
N LEU A 411 1.55 -24.72 -21.87
CA LEU A 411 1.07 -25.95 -21.23
C LEU A 411 2.10 -26.48 -20.23
N PHE A 412 1.63 -26.97 -19.09
CA PHE A 412 2.48 -27.56 -18.07
C PHE A 412 3.28 -28.75 -18.63
N VAL A 413 4.58 -28.74 -18.36
CA VAL A 413 5.49 -29.84 -18.65
C VAL A 413 6.05 -30.34 -17.34
N SER A 414 6.14 -31.66 -17.15
CA SER A 414 6.78 -32.23 -15.97
C SER A 414 8.30 -32.31 -16.16
N GLU A 415 9.06 -31.88 -15.15
CA GLU A 415 10.52 -32.01 -15.13
C GLU A 415 10.98 -33.47 -15.34
N LYS A 416 10.23 -34.43 -14.78
CA LYS A 416 10.56 -35.87 -14.86
C LYS A 416 10.48 -36.44 -16.27
N VAL A 417 9.73 -35.78 -17.16
CA VAL A 417 9.47 -36.27 -18.52
C VAL A 417 10.47 -35.70 -19.50
N ASP A 418 10.68 -34.37 -19.47
CA ASP A 418 11.57 -33.68 -20.41
C ASP A 418 12.18 -32.43 -19.75
N LYS A 419 13.41 -32.58 -19.25
CA LYS A 419 14.10 -31.52 -18.53
C LYS A 419 14.34 -30.27 -19.40
N PRO A 420 14.84 -30.35 -20.64
CA PRO A 420 14.97 -29.18 -21.51
C PRO A 420 13.64 -28.45 -21.77
N LYS A 421 12.55 -29.18 -22.07
CA LYS A 421 11.24 -28.56 -22.28
C LYS A 421 10.68 -27.93 -21.02
N TYR A 422 10.92 -28.52 -19.85
CA TYR A 422 10.53 -27.94 -18.56
C TYR A 422 11.24 -26.60 -18.29
N HIS A 423 12.53 -26.50 -18.61
CA HIS A 423 13.26 -25.23 -18.46
C HIS A 423 12.68 -24.15 -19.38
N ASN A 424 12.38 -24.49 -20.63
CA ASN A 424 11.72 -23.58 -21.57
C ASN A 424 10.32 -23.18 -21.08
N TYR A 425 9.55 -24.12 -20.52
CA TYR A 425 8.25 -23.84 -19.90
C TYR A 425 8.37 -22.80 -18.78
N LEU A 426 9.30 -22.98 -17.84
CA LEU A 426 9.51 -22.02 -16.75
C LEU A 426 9.94 -20.63 -17.25
N GLN A 427 10.83 -20.58 -18.24
CA GLN A 427 11.25 -19.30 -18.83
C GLN A 427 10.08 -18.56 -19.50
N LYS A 428 9.23 -19.28 -20.21
CA LYS A 428 8.02 -18.72 -20.83
C LYS A 428 7.00 -18.29 -19.77
N MET A 429 6.84 -19.05 -18.69
CA MET A 429 5.96 -18.67 -17.57
C MET A 429 6.40 -17.38 -16.88
N VAL A 430 7.70 -17.22 -16.58
CA VAL A 430 8.21 -15.95 -16.03
C VAL A 430 7.97 -14.81 -17.01
N SER A 431 8.15 -15.05 -18.31
CA SER A 431 7.92 -14.03 -19.33
C SER A 431 6.45 -13.63 -19.41
N ALA A 432 5.52 -14.58 -19.32
CA ALA A 432 4.08 -14.32 -19.27
C ALA A 432 3.68 -13.55 -18.00
N ALA A 433 4.16 -13.97 -16.83
CA ALA A 433 3.93 -13.27 -15.57
C ALA A 433 4.48 -11.83 -15.59
N SER A 434 5.63 -11.62 -16.23
CA SER A 434 6.27 -10.29 -16.33
C SER A 434 5.45 -9.28 -17.14
N LYS A 435 4.58 -9.75 -18.06
CA LYS A 435 3.67 -8.88 -18.82
C LYS A 435 2.66 -8.18 -17.92
N ASN A 436 2.26 -8.80 -16.81
CA ASN A 436 1.34 -8.19 -15.83
C ASN A 436 1.88 -6.90 -15.21
N LEU A 437 3.20 -6.79 -15.11
CA LEU A 437 3.89 -5.59 -14.62
C LEU A 437 4.45 -4.72 -15.76
N LYS A 438 4.02 -4.96 -17.01
CA LYS A 438 4.48 -4.23 -18.21
C LYS A 438 6.01 -4.21 -18.36
N VAL A 439 6.72 -5.22 -17.86
CA VAL A 439 8.19 -5.30 -17.96
C VAL A 439 8.59 -5.51 -19.43
N PRO A 440 9.44 -4.65 -20.02
CA PRO A 440 9.90 -4.81 -21.40
C PRO A 440 10.60 -6.14 -21.62
N THR A 441 10.35 -6.79 -22.77
CA THR A 441 10.90 -8.14 -23.05
C THR A 441 12.44 -8.15 -23.06
N GLU A 442 13.06 -7.04 -23.44
CA GLU A 442 14.51 -6.85 -23.47
C GLU A 442 15.15 -6.89 -22.08
N GLN A 443 14.41 -6.53 -21.04
CA GLN A 443 14.87 -6.57 -19.64
C GLN A 443 14.73 -7.96 -19.02
N ILE A 444 14.01 -8.89 -19.67
CA ILE A 444 13.81 -10.26 -19.20
C ILE A 444 14.99 -11.13 -19.63
N ASP A 445 16.16 -10.82 -19.08
CA ASP A 445 17.40 -11.57 -19.28
C ASP A 445 17.51 -12.75 -18.29
N GLN A 446 18.67 -13.43 -18.28
CA GLN A 446 18.90 -14.54 -17.34
C GLN A 446 19.00 -14.04 -15.88
N LYS A 447 19.53 -12.84 -15.66
CA LYS A 447 19.74 -12.26 -14.33
C LYS A 447 18.41 -11.89 -13.68
N PHE A 448 17.51 -11.24 -14.42
CA PHE A 448 16.15 -10.91 -14.01
C PHE A 448 15.38 -12.16 -13.61
N ARG A 449 15.41 -13.22 -14.44
CA ARG A 449 14.79 -14.51 -14.08
C ARG A 449 15.36 -15.09 -12.78
N GLY A 450 16.67 -14.98 -12.58
CA GLY A 450 17.32 -15.36 -11.32
C GLY A 450 16.82 -14.55 -10.12
N HIS A 451 16.66 -13.24 -10.28
CA HIS A 451 16.12 -12.36 -9.23
C HIS A 451 14.67 -12.69 -8.87
N VAL A 452 13.84 -13.05 -9.85
CA VAL A 452 12.45 -13.49 -9.61
C VAL A 452 12.43 -14.75 -8.74
N VAL A 453 13.26 -15.75 -9.07
CA VAL A 453 13.34 -16.99 -8.29
C VAL A 453 13.93 -16.73 -6.90
N HIS A 454 14.92 -15.83 -6.77
CA HIS A 454 15.42 -15.40 -5.48
C HIS A 454 14.31 -14.79 -4.62
N ALA A 455 13.56 -13.81 -5.15
CA ALA A 455 12.47 -13.15 -4.44
C ALA A 455 11.41 -14.16 -3.96
N PHE A 456 11.09 -15.15 -4.80
CA PHE A 456 10.15 -16.21 -4.44
C PHE A 456 10.69 -17.09 -3.30
N ASN A 457 11.94 -17.54 -3.36
CA ASN A 457 12.56 -18.35 -2.30
C ASN A 457 12.68 -17.58 -0.96
N GLU A 458 13.01 -16.30 -1.03
CA GLU A 458 13.03 -15.40 0.13
C GLU A 458 11.63 -15.29 0.75
N GLN A 459 10.59 -15.01 -0.05
CA GLN A 459 9.20 -14.91 0.44
C GLN A 459 8.70 -16.21 1.10
N LEU A 460 9.12 -17.37 0.56
CA LEU A 460 8.77 -18.68 1.11
C LEU A 460 9.44 -18.96 2.45
N SER A 461 10.69 -18.52 2.64
CA SER A 461 11.52 -18.93 3.77
C SER A 461 11.65 -17.90 4.89
N ILE A 462 11.48 -16.61 4.59
CA ILE A 462 11.74 -15.49 5.50
C ILE A 462 10.43 -14.87 6.02
N GLU A 463 10.45 -14.45 7.28
CA GLU A 463 9.46 -13.60 7.94
C GLU A 463 9.90 -12.13 7.86
N LYS A 464 8.96 -11.22 7.56
CA LYS A 464 9.25 -9.78 7.41
C LYS A 464 9.50 -9.09 8.75
N GLU A 465 8.89 -9.57 9.83
CA GLU A 465 9.03 -8.96 11.14
C GLU A 465 10.22 -9.58 11.90
N LEU A 466 11.13 -8.70 12.31
CA LEU A 466 12.25 -9.08 13.15
C LEU A 466 11.81 -9.09 14.62
N PRO A 467 12.23 -10.10 15.39
CA PRO A 467 11.98 -10.15 16.82
C PRO A 467 12.83 -9.11 17.57
N ASP A 468 12.38 -8.77 18.77
CA ASP A 468 13.08 -7.89 19.72
C ASP A 468 14.22 -8.60 20.48
N HIS A 469 14.55 -9.84 20.13
CA HIS A 469 15.64 -10.61 20.71
C HIS A 469 16.18 -11.65 19.72
N ILE A 470 17.41 -12.11 19.95
CA ILE A 470 17.98 -13.22 19.17
C ILE A 470 17.17 -14.49 19.45
N SER A 471 16.53 -15.03 18.42
CA SER A 471 15.68 -16.22 18.50
C SER A 471 16.01 -17.24 17.40
N THR A 472 15.43 -18.43 17.52
CA THR A 472 15.62 -19.52 16.55
C THR A 472 15.31 -19.05 15.12
N GLY A 473 16.21 -19.35 14.19
CA GLY A 473 16.04 -19.00 12.78
C GLY A 473 16.43 -17.56 12.44
N VAL A 474 16.87 -16.75 13.39
CA VAL A 474 17.33 -15.39 13.13
C VAL A 474 18.72 -15.41 12.50
N VAL A 475 18.85 -14.69 11.38
CA VAL A 475 20.11 -14.39 10.69
C VAL A 475 20.68 -13.08 11.23
N LEU A 476 21.94 -13.14 11.63
CA LEU A 476 22.71 -12.07 12.22
C LEU A 476 23.89 -11.71 11.31
N LYS A 477 24.24 -10.42 11.25
CA LYS A 477 25.43 -9.91 10.55
C LYS A 477 26.37 -9.27 11.55
N ASP A 478 27.63 -9.73 11.56
CA ASP A 478 28.71 -9.10 12.31
C ASP A 478 29.02 -7.74 11.67
N VAL A 479 28.86 -6.65 12.44
CA VAL A 479 29.01 -5.28 11.91
C VAL A 479 30.47 -4.97 11.59
N VAL A 480 31.43 -5.66 12.22
CA VAL A 480 32.86 -5.42 12.04
C VAL A 480 33.43 -6.30 10.95
N GLU A 481 33.17 -7.61 11.00
CA GLU A 481 33.74 -8.58 10.05
C GLU A 481 32.86 -8.80 8.81
N GLY A 482 31.59 -8.36 8.82
CA GLY A 482 30.64 -8.58 7.73
C GLY A 482 30.18 -10.04 7.56
N SER A 483 30.58 -10.94 8.48
CA SER A 483 30.23 -12.36 8.44
C SER A 483 28.79 -12.60 8.91
N TYR A 484 28.13 -13.61 8.34
CA TYR A 484 26.73 -13.94 8.65
C TYR A 484 26.62 -15.18 9.53
N TYR A 485 25.63 -15.16 10.43
CA TYR A 485 25.39 -16.24 11.41
C TYR A 485 23.90 -16.57 11.50
N LEU A 486 23.55 -17.85 11.62
CA LEU A 486 22.19 -18.32 11.83
C LEU A 486 22.01 -18.90 13.23
N CYS A 487 21.09 -18.36 14.02
CA CYS A 487 20.74 -18.90 15.33
C CYS A 487 19.94 -20.21 15.20
N ILE A 488 20.46 -21.28 15.78
CA ILE A 488 19.86 -22.63 15.77
C ILE A 488 19.53 -23.14 17.17
N ALA A 489 19.61 -22.28 18.19
CA ALA A 489 19.21 -22.63 19.55
C ALA A 489 17.71 -23.01 19.59
N PRO A 490 17.29 -23.97 20.43
CA PRO A 490 15.88 -24.32 20.56
C PRO A 490 15.03 -23.13 21.00
N SER A 491 13.82 -23.01 20.45
CA SER A 491 12.94 -21.85 20.71
C SER A 491 12.61 -21.64 22.18
N CYS A 492 12.54 -22.71 22.96
CA CYS A 492 12.33 -22.64 24.41
C CYS A 492 13.53 -22.05 25.18
N ASN A 493 14.73 -22.03 24.59
CA ASN A 493 15.95 -21.43 25.15
C ASN A 493 16.15 -19.98 24.71
N THR A 494 15.42 -19.53 23.69
CA THR A 494 15.60 -18.19 23.12
C THR A 494 14.59 -17.17 23.60
N VAL A 495 13.54 -17.57 24.31
CA VAL A 495 12.55 -16.64 24.86
C VAL A 495 13.12 -15.95 26.12
N PRO A 496 13.12 -14.61 26.19
CA PRO A 496 13.54 -13.88 27.39
C PRO A 496 12.75 -14.32 28.63
N ASN A 497 13.44 -14.41 29.77
CA ASN A 497 12.88 -14.78 31.07
C ASN A 497 12.32 -16.21 31.18
N GLN A 498 12.31 -17.01 30.11
CA GLN A 498 11.92 -18.42 30.16
C GLN A 498 13.11 -19.29 30.59
N THR A 499 12.97 -20.01 31.70
CA THR A 499 14.04 -20.84 32.26
C THR A 499 13.95 -22.27 31.77
N THR A 500 14.85 -22.63 30.86
CA THR A 500 14.98 -23.97 30.27
C THR A 500 16.31 -24.57 30.64
N GLY A 501 16.39 -25.04 31.89
CA GLY A 501 17.51 -25.83 32.41
C GLY A 501 18.52 -25.05 33.25
N LYS A 502 19.18 -25.78 34.15
CA LYS A 502 20.07 -25.24 35.20
C LYS A 502 21.26 -24.42 34.70
N VAL A 503 21.69 -24.62 33.45
CA VAL A 503 22.81 -23.84 32.86
C VAL A 503 22.34 -22.45 32.48
N ALA A 504 21.18 -22.35 31.84
CA ALA A 504 20.61 -21.08 31.42
C ALA A 504 20.24 -20.22 32.64
N ASP A 505 19.76 -20.84 33.72
CA ASP A 505 19.44 -20.15 34.98
C ASP A 505 20.68 -19.53 35.64
N ARG A 506 21.82 -20.24 35.61
CA ARG A 506 23.08 -19.76 36.19
C ARG A 506 23.69 -18.60 35.41
N MET A 507 23.33 -18.42 34.14
CA MET A 507 23.93 -17.40 33.29
C MET A 507 23.07 -16.14 33.16
N LYS A 508 21.90 -16.07 33.82
CA LYS A 508 21.07 -14.85 33.84
C LYS A 508 21.89 -13.61 34.23
N PRO A 509 21.77 -12.49 33.50
CA PRO A 509 20.82 -12.22 32.42
C PRO A 509 21.31 -12.60 31.00
N HIS A 510 22.45 -13.29 30.87
CA HIS A 510 23.04 -13.75 29.62
C HIS A 510 22.48 -15.11 29.19
N ARG A 511 22.54 -15.42 27.88
CA ARG A 511 21.99 -16.67 27.35
C ARG A 511 23.00 -17.40 26.44
N PRO A 512 23.34 -18.68 26.73
CA PRO A 512 24.11 -19.48 25.79
C PRO A 512 23.25 -19.85 24.58
N MET A 513 23.79 -19.62 23.39
CA MET A 513 23.15 -19.94 22.11
C MET A 513 24.16 -20.56 21.15
N ARG A 514 23.62 -21.10 20.06
CA ARG A 514 24.38 -21.79 19.03
C ARG A 514 24.10 -21.14 17.69
N PHE A 515 25.16 -20.97 16.91
CA PHE A 515 25.12 -20.26 15.66
C PHE A 515 25.80 -21.09 14.57
N ILE A 516 25.20 -21.17 13.39
CA ILE A 516 25.88 -21.65 12.19
C ILE A 516 26.53 -20.43 11.53
N ARG A 517 27.85 -20.45 11.35
CA ARG A 517 28.54 -19.45 10.55
C ARG A 517 28.29 -19.75 9.07
N MET A 518 27.78 -18.76 8.34
CA MET A 518 27.36 -18.89 6.95
C MET A 518 28.39 -18.30 5.99
N ALA A 519 28.53 -18.91 4.82
CA ALA A 519 29.39 -18.41 3.74
C ALA A 519 28.60 -17.56 2.75
N ASP A 520 29.10 -16.36 2.46
CA ASP A 520 28.56 -15.55 1.37
C ASP A 520 28.95 -16.14 0.01
N VAL A 521 27.96 -16.68 -0.70
CA VAL A 521 28.11 -17.26 -2.04
C VAL A 521 27.31 -16.48 -3.09
N SER A 522 27.03 -15.21 -2.81
CA SER A 522 26.24 -14.32 -3.68
C SER A 522 26.86 -14.13 -5.07
N ASN A 523 28.19 -14.24 -5.19
CA ASN A 523 28.89 -14.25 -6.48
C ASN A 523 28.49 -15.40 -7.41
N LYS A 524 27.94 -16.49 -6.88
CA LYS A 524 27.46 -17.68 -7.62
C LYS A 524 25.94 -17.86 -7.50
N LEU A 525 25.20 -16.77 -7.30
CA LEU A 525 23.75 -16.77 -7.07
C LEU A 525 23.00 -17.66 -8.07
N LEU A 526 23.23 -17.47 -9.38
CA LEU A 526 22.53 -18.23 -10.43
C LEU A 526 22.80 -19.74 -10.36
N ASP A 527 24.01 -20.15 -10.00
CA ASP A 527 24.34 -21.57 -9.86
C ASP A 527 23.73 -22.17 -8.60
N LYS A 528 23.70 -21.42 -7.50
CA LYS A 528 23.05 -21.83 -6.26
C LYS A 528 21.54 -21.93 -6.39
N LEU A 529 20.91 -21.09 -7.22
CA LEU A 529 19.48 -21.18 -7.51
C LEU A 529 19.10 -22.50 -8.23
N LYS A 530 19.97 -23.05 -9.08
CA LYS A 530 19.74 -24.36 -9.74
C LYS A 530 19.62 -25.52 -8.75
N VAL A 531 20.30 -25.39 -7.61
CA VAL A 531 20.34 -26.39 -6.54
C VAL A 531 19.60 -25.94 -5.28
N ALA A 532 18.72 -24.93 -5.38
CA ALA A 532 17.99 -24.39 -4.24
C ALA A 532 17.19 -25.45 -3.46
N HIS A 533 16.71 -26.49 -4.15
CA HIS A 533 16.00 -27.63 -3.55
C HIS A 533 16.85 -28.42 -2.54
N GLN A 534 18.18 -28.32 -2.60
CA GLN A 534 19.09 -28.99 -1.66
C GLN A 534 19.05 -28.36 -0.26
N SER A 535 18.54 -27.12 -0.13
CA SER A 535 18.42 -26.38 1.14
C SER A 535 19.75 -26.08 1.83
N ASP A 536 20.84 -26.02 1.05
CA ASP A 536 22.18 -25.68 1.56
C ASP A 536 22.46 -24.17 1.51
N VAL A 537 21.51 -23.39 0.99
CA VAL A 537 21.62 -21.95 0.78
C VAL A 537 20.33 -21.27 1.22
N ILE A 538 20.46 -20.17 1.96
CA ILE A 538 19.38 -19.27 2.35
C ILE A 538 19.46 -18.02 1.46
N PHE A 539 18.34 -17.65 0.86
CA PHE A 539 18.23 -16.47 0.00
C PHE A 539 17.54 -15.36 0.78
N LEU A 540 18.18 -14.19 0.88
CA LEU A 540 17.64 -13.03 1.59
C LEU A 540 18.19 -11.73 0.99
N THR A 541 17.50 -10.62 1.22
CA THR A 541 17.91 -9.30 0.77
C THR A 541 18.34 -8.45 1.97
N ASP A 542 19.53 -7.85 1.90
CA ASP A 542 20.07 -6.94 2.93
C ASP A 542 20.50 -5.63 2.25
N GLU A 543 19.95 -4.49 2.68
CA GLU A 543 20.28 -3.15 2.15
C GLU A 543 20.21 -3.08 0.61
N ASN A 544 19.13 -3.60 0.02
CA ASN A 544 18.87 -3.73 -1.43
C ASN A 544 19.79 -4.69 -2.20
N ASN A 545 20.70 -5.40 -1.52
CA ASN A 545 21.54 -6.43 -2.12
C ASN A 545 20.93 -7.82 -1.91
N ARG A 546 20.74 -8.56 -3.01
CA ARG A 546 20.26 -9.95 -2.98
C ARG A 546 21.42 -10.88 -2.62
N LEU A 547 21.29 -11.58 -1.50
CA LEU A 547 22.31 -12.44 -0.93
C LEU A 547 21.95 -13.92 -1.05
N ALA A 548 22.98 -14.74 -1.26
CA ALA A 548 22.90 -16.19 -1.15
C ALA A 548 23.88 -16.66 -0.07
N LEU A 549 23.35 -17.08 1.08
CA LEU A 549 24.12 -17.49 2.24
C LEU A 549 24.17 -19.01 2.34
N GLY A 550 25.34 -19.59 2.11
CA GLY A 550 25.58 -21.02 2.24
C GLY A 550 25.70 -21.44 3.70
N VAL A 551 25.09 -22.57 4.05
CA VAL A 551 25.13 -23.16 5.40
C VAL A 551 26.51 -23.79 5.70
N TYR A 552 27.28 -24.11 4.66
CA TYR A 552 28.60 -24.74 4.76
C TYR A 552 29.70 -23.79 4.28
N GLU A 553 30.70 -23.53 5.13
CA GLU A 553 31.87 -22.68 4.80
C GLU A 553 32.89 -23.41 3.91
N SER A 554 33.24 -24.64 4.27
CA SER A 554 34.22 -25.45 3.54
C SER A 554 34.09 -26.92 3.96
N ASN A 555 33.73 -27.79 3.01
CA ASN A 555 33.49 -29.24 3.16
C ASN A 555 32.20 -29.60 3.90
N ASP A 556 31.09 -29.91 3.19
CA ASP A 556 29.85 -30.65 3.55
C ASP A 556 29.32 -30.65 5.02
N VAL A 557 29.81 -29.75 5.87
CA VAL A 557 29.69 -29.77 7.32
C VAL A 557 29.53 -28.34 7.81
N PRO A 558 28.53 -28.05 8.65
CA PRO A 558 28.26 -26.69 9.09
C PRO A 558 29.25 -26.28 10.19
N THR A 559 29.77 -25.06 10.12
CA THR A 559 30.59 -24.49 11.19
C THR A 559 29.67 -24.01 12.33
N ILE A 560 29.54 -24.81 13.39
CA ILE A 560 28.68 -24.49 14.54
C ILE A 560 29.52 -23.86 15.64
N GLU A 561 29.23 -22.60 15.97
CA GLU A 561 29.86 -21.85 17.04
C GLU A 561 28.92 -21.75 18.26
N GLN A 562 29.49 -21.81 19.46
CA GLN A 562 28.77 -21.56 20.71
C GLN A 562 29.10 -20.14 21.18
N GLY A 563 28.05 -19.33 21.39
CA GLY A 563 28.18 -17.95 21.83
C GLY A 563 27.26 -17.66 23.01
N VAL A 564 27.61 -16.66 23.82
CA VAL A 564 26.79 -16.17 24.91
C VAL A 564 26.23 -14.80 24.53
N VAL A 565 24.92 -14.72 24.35
CA VAL A 565 24.22 -13.46 24.10
C VAL A 565 24.18 -12.64 25.38
N VAL A 566 24.72 -11.43 25.32
CA VAL A 566 24.90 -10.58 26.49
C VAL A 566 23.59 -9.87 26.84
N HIS A 567 23.15 -9.90 28.10
CA HIS A 567 21.90 -9.26 28.56
C HIS A 567 20.67 -9.65 27.73
N HIS A 568 20.51 -10.93 27.41
CA HIS A 568 19.39 -11.44 26.62
C HIS A 568 18.03 -11.22 27.30
N ASP A 569 17.96 -11.39 28.63
CA ASP A 569 16.72 -11.26 29.39
C ASP A 569 16.32 -9.80 29.69
N THR A 570 17.28 -8.87 29.68
CA THR A 570 17.10 -7.52 30.24
C THR A 570 17.24 -6.39 29.22
N ALA A 571 17.86 -6.65 28.06
CA ALA A 571 18.05 -5.63 27.03
C ALA A 571 17.53 -6.15 25.68
N LEU A 572 16.28 -5.85 25.39
CA LEU A 572 15.67 -6.14 24.10
C LEU A 572 16.29 -5.25 23.00
N ILE A 573 16.24 -5.71 21.76
CA ILE A 573 16.84 -5.08 20.59
C ILE A 573 15.76 -4.23 19.93
N ALA A 574 15.94 -2.90 19.91
CA ALA A 574 15.06 -2.05 19.11
C ALA A 574 15.39 -2.17 17.62
N LYS A 575 14.46 -1.73 16.76
CA LYS A 575 14.61 -1.87 15.31
C LYS A 575 15.87 -1.15 14.81
N GLY A 576 16.80 -1.91 14.23
CA GLY A 576 18.07 -1.39 13.70
C GLY A 576 19.22 -1.32 14.70
N GLU A 577 18.98 -1.67 15.97
CA GLU A 577 20.04 -1.75 16.98
C GLU A 577 20.84 -3.06 16.90
N THR A 578 21.95 -3.08 17.61
CA THR A 578 22.89 -4.19 17.64
C THR A 578 22.91 -4.90 18.99
N LYS A 579 23.33 -6.17 18.98
CA LYS A 579 23.45 -6.99 20.18
C LYS A 579 24.81 -7.67 20.26
N ASP A 580 25.40 -7.66 21.44
CA ASP A 580 26.69 -8.30 21.67
C ASP A 580 26.54 -9.79 21.96
N VAL A 581 27.38 -10.59 21.30
CA VAL A 581 27.55 -12.02 21.54
C VAL A 581 29.02 -12.31 21.79
N GLN A 582 29.28 -13.01 22.88
CA GLN A 582 30.63 -13.40 23.30
C GLN A 582 30.94 -14.82 22.87
N PHE A 583 32.04 -15.00 22.15
CA PHE A 583 32.54 -16.30 21.73
C PHE A 583 33.82 -16.64 22.49
N LEU A 584 33.96 -17.91 22.86
CA LEU A 584 35.19 -18.45 23.45
C LEU A 584 36.10 -18.91 22.33
N ILE A 585 37.24 -18.25 22.17
CA ILE A 585 38.25 -18.58 21.16
C ILE A 585 39.59 -18.86 21.83
N THR A 586 40.38 -19.77 21.26
CA THR A 586 41.76 -19.96 21.71
C THR A 586 42.66 -19.01 20.94
N ASN A 587 43.43 -18.19 21.66
CA ASN A 587 44.43 -17.34 21.04
C ASN A 587 45.59 -18.22 20.52
N PRO A 588 45.89 -18.22 19.21
CA PRO A 588 46.90 -19.10 18.64
C PRO A 588 48.33 -18.78 19.11
N ALA A 589 48.61 -17.55 19.57
CA ALA A 589 49.92 -17.16 20.06
C ALA A 589 50.14 -17.55 21.53
N THR A 590 49.10 -17.47 22.37
CA THR A 590 49.22 -17.70 23.82
C THR A 590 48.68 -19.07 24.26
N SER A 591 47.94 -19.76 23.39
CA SER A 591 47.20 -20.99 23.70
C SER A 591 46.19 -20.87 24.85
N LEU A 592 45.88 -19.64 25.29
CA LEU A 592 44.88 -19.37 26.33
C LEU A 592 43.50 -19.17 25.70
N LEU A 593 42.46 -19.51 26.46
CA LEU A 593 41.08 -19.18 26.12
C LEU A 593 40.83 -17.68 26.35
N GLU A 594 40.33 -17.02 25.33
CA GLU A 594 39.95 -15.61 25.34
C GLU A 594 38.48 -15.46 24.95
N VAL A 595 37.84 -14.46 25.54
CA VAL A 595 36.46 -14.09 25.20
C VAL A 595 36.52 -12.99 24.17
N LYS A 596 36.06 -13.26 22.95
CA LYS A 596 35.91 -12.27 21.89
C LYS A 596 34.45 -11.83 21.82
N THR A 597 34.19 -10.58 22.14
CA THR A 597 32.87 -9.95 21.94
C THR A 597 32.75 -9.52 20.47
N ARG A 598 31.64 -9.89 19.85
CA ARG A 598 31.24 -9.45 18.50
C ARG A 598 29.87 -8.79 18.58
N THR A 599 29.67 -7.75 17.78
CA THR A 599 28.45 -6.95 17.76
C THR A 599 27.65 -7.28 16.51
N PHE A 600 26.39 -7.71 16.69
CA PHE A 600 25.54 -8.22 15.62
C PHE A 600 24.33 -7.34 15.36
N LYS A 601 23.98 -7.18 14.08
CA LYS A 601 22.71 -6.63 13.61
C LYS A 601 21.80 -7.78 13.16
N LEU A 602 20.51 -7.72 13.49
CA LEU A 602 19.51 -8.66 12.98
C LEU A 602 19.18 -8.30 11.53
N VAL A 603 19.24 -9.30 10.64
CA VAL A 603 19.00 -9.11 9.19
C VAL A 603 17.66 -9.69 8.77
N ALA A 604 17.41 -10.96 9.11
CA ALA A 604 16.20 -11.67 8.70
C ALA A 604 15.83 -12.76 9.72
N LYS A 605 14.60 -13.27 9.67
CA LYS A 605 14.16 -14.42 10.46
C LYS A 605 13.56 -15.48 9.56
N LEU A 606 14.01 -16.72 9.68
CA LEU A 606 13.42 -17.86 9.00
C LEU A 606 12.06 -18.22 9.61
N ARG A 607 11.11 -18.63 8.76
CA ARG A 607 9.84 -19.22 9.21
C ARG A 607 10.10 -20.51 10.02
N PRO A 608 9.23 -20.86 11.00
CA PRO A 608 9.44 -21.97 11.91
C PRO A 608 9.80 -23.31 11.24
N GLY A 609 9.15 -23.66 10.12
CA GLY A 609 9.44 -24.89 9.39
C GLY A 609 10.86 -24.94 8.82
N PHE A 610 11.37 -23.82 8.30
CA PHE A 610 12.73 -23.71 7.79
C PHE A 610 13.75 -23.66 8.93
N ALA A 611 13.48 -22.88 9.98
CA ALA A 611 14.34 -22.80 11.15
C ALA A 611 14.53 -24.17 11.83
N SER A 612 13.45 -24.94 11.98
CA SER A 612 13.47 -26.27 12.60
C SER A 612 14.35 -27.26 11.82
N ARG A 613 14.43 -27.13 10.50
CA ARG A 613 15.31 -27.98 9.67
C ARG A 613 16.78 -27.77 10.03
N TYR A 614 17.23 -26.52 10.13
CA TYR A 614 18.62 -26.21 10.49
C TYR A 614 18.95 -26.56 11.93
N GLN A 615 17.97 -26.47 12.82
CA GLN A 615 18.08 -27.01 14.17
C GLN A 615 18.28 -28.55 14.17
N ASN A 616 17.55 -29.28 13.33
CA ASN A 616 17.72 -30.73 13.20
C ASN A 616 19.08 -31.12 12.62
N TYR A 617 19.66 -30.32 11.71
CA TYR A 617 21.02 -30.57 11.20
C TYR A 617 22.06 -30.57 12.31
N GLN A 618 21.93 -29.69 13.31
CA GLN A 618 22.78 -29.70 14.50
C GLN A 618 22.70 -31.04 15.23
N ILE A 619 21.48 -31.51 15.52
CA ILE A 619 21.26 -32.76 16.27
C ILE A 619 21.83 -33.96 15.52
N GLN A 620 21.57 -34.05 14.21
CA GLN A 620 22.09 -35.13 13.37
C GLN A 620 23.62 -35.12 13.29
N TYR A 621 24.22 -33.93 13.23
CA TYR A 621 25.67 -33.79 13.20
C TYR A 621 26.32 -34.21 14.52
N GLU A 622 25.82 -33.70 15.65
CA GLU A 622 26.35 -34.05 16.98
C GLU A 622 26.17 -35.53 17.30
N ALA A 623 25.09 -36.15 16.82
CA ALA A 623 24.86 -37.58 16.96
C ALA A 623 25.78 -38.46 16.10
N ARG A 624 26.51 -37.89 15.13
CA ARG A 624 27.42 -38.63 14.24
C ARG A 624 28.77 -38.96 14.89
N ILE A 625 29.10 -38.30 16.02
CA ILE A 625 30.33 -38.50 16.77
C ILE A 625 30.32 -39.91 17.38
N GLY A 626 31.20 -40.80 16.90
CA GLY A 626 31.31 -42.20 17.33
C GLY A 626 30.90 -43.25 16.30
N VAL A 627 30.50 -42.84 15.08
CA VAL A 627 30.17 -43.74 13.95
C VAL A 627 31.21 -43.60 12.83
N ASP A 628 32.49 -43.55 13.19
CA ASP A 628 33.58 -43.43 12.25
C ASP A 628 33.81 -44.78 11.55
N LEU A 629 33.33 -44.88 10.32
CA LEU A 629 33.65 -46.01 9.44
C LEU A 629 34.94 -45.70 8.71
N VAL A 630 35.90 -46.62 8.75
CA VAL A 630 37.13 -46.51 7.96
C VAL A 630 36.76 -46.62 6.48
N SER A 631 37.03 -45.57 5.70
CA SER A 631 36.90 -45.64 4.25
C SER A 631 37.86 -46.69 3.70
N ALA A 632 37.34 -47.77 3.12
CA ALA A 632 38.14 -48.69 2.32
C ALA A 632 38.48 -48.01 0.98
N ASN A 633 39.46 -47.09 1.00
CA ASN A 633 40.14 -46.68 -0.22
C ASN A 633 41.06 -47.82 -0.67
N MET A 634 40.46 -48.94 -1.09
CA MET A 634 41.11 -49.95 -1.93
C MET A 634 40.81 -49.60 -3.39
N LYS A 635 41.48 -48.56 -3.88
CA LYS A 635 41.74 -48.35 -5.31
C LYS A 635 43.16 -47.83 -5.48
#